data_AF-A0A522BHF3-F1
#
_entry.id   AF-A0A522BHF3-F1
#
_cell.length_a   1.000
_cell.length_b   1.000
_cell.length_c   1.000
_cell.angle_alpha   90.00
_cell.angle_beta   90.00
_cell.angle_gamma   90.00
#
_symmetry.space_group_name_H-M   'P 1'
#
loop_
_entity.id
_entity.type
_entity.pdbx_description
1 polymer ?
#
loop_
_entity_poly.entity_id
_entity_poly.type
_entity_poly.pdbx_seq_one_letter_code
_entity_poly.pdbx_strand_id
1 'polypeptide(L)'
;MRNSLSIRKILAGFPGVCISLVLAALLVSAAPGVAQAKAGSIFGDDTVVAGLKLMTQKAPEAAGSAPSAPPPAAPPPPPPKAPEAVKEAPPPPPPPAQEAPKTEAAPAAEEKAPPAAEEAAAPAPVPAPSLAPASSAAMEERREADAAVAEEIAEEEAPRAGGTLVVESSPEGIKVFIDGEELGVTPIAVEGLADSPHEIILFHPQKGAFSQMVESGSGRIFIDLSTQGGLGVGFLNIETTPSNVRIDLDGKRLGLSPVNQPVVSGKHKVLLSKDGYVDREFTVEVKAGATQAIKETLEEKAGALLIIVTPTGGKVFLDGNAVGVADAPLRIADVPAGIHEIRVDKEGFIPWSRNNVKVTREKTETILASLQAQRSEAAVRIFTDPEGARVWLDGKELGVAGPEGVGFVTEKGTHVLKMELNPAITAGYRPLQVSVSFTEDSVDYQANPIKLPVIDEAYLSAQKVFEAGKDEEAISFLDRVDPAKASYPESRIMMIRILQNLRRTSEIPAEFEKLFSQPIYKKNPVLNLGMGYWAIQAAKQAGKGEGSDYLSKGIDALDRCVESVDYFPADERQSLALKAHYYTGIASELLFGLTNEKKYVKKGVQAWEMFFARLNSSEETLGTSWIEKAKKHQKNLSYLEKKLGR
;
A
#
# COMPACT_ATOMS: atom_id res chain seq x y z
N MET A 1 15.46 92.22 -2.45
CA MET A 1 16.21 92.85 -1.33
C MET A 1 15.57 92.42 -0.02
N ARG A 2 16.36 92.22 1.06
CA ARG A 2 15.95 92.02 2.47
C ARG A 2 15.05 90.77 2.73
N ASN A 3 15.59 89.78 3.42
CA ASN A 3 15.53 89.58 4.88
C ASN A 3 14.10 89.18 5.34
N SER A 4 13.79 87.92 5.64
CA SER A 4 14.30 87.06 6.74
C SER A 4 13.75 87.46 8.13
N LEU A 5 12.90 86.60 8.70
CA LEU A 5 12.88 86.29 10.14
C LEU A 5 12.04 85.03 10.39
N SER A 6 12.48 84.21 11.34
CA SER A 6 11.80 83.03 11.88
C SER A 6 11.46 83.31 13.35
N ILE A 7 10.43 82.66 13.93
CA ILE A 7 10.41 82.22 15.35
C ILE A 7 9.12 81.45 15.75
N ARG A 8 9.31 80.28 16.38
CA ARG A 8 8.55 79.55 17.45
C ARG A 8 6.99 79.51 17.38
N LYS A 9 6.35 78.32 17.41
CA LYS A 9 6.15 77.36 18.55
C LYS A 9 5.47 77.96 19.80
N ILE A 10 4.30 77.40 20.17
CA ILE A 10 3.96 76.81 21.50
C ILE A 10 2.58 76.10 21.44
N LEU A 11 2.27 75.24 22.42
CA LEU A 11 1.07 74.38 22.49
C LEU A 11 -0.12 75.05 23.22
N ALA A 12 -1.35 74.58 22.98
CA ALA A 12 -2.22 73.90 23.98
C ALA A 12 -3.73 73.99 23.63
N GLY A 13 -4.55 73.03 24.12
CA GLY A 13 -5.99 73.22 24.34
C GLY A 13 -6.97 72.43 23.43
N PHE A 14 -7.37 71.22 23.85
CA PHE A 14 -8.74 70.72 23.69
C PHE A 14 -9.64 71.34 24.80
N PRO A 15 -10.99 71.22 24.80
CA PRO A 15 -11.89 70.44 23.91
C PRO A 15 -13.06 71.28 23.30
N GLY A 16 -14.01 70.65 22.57
CA GLY A 16 -15.29 71.34 22.25
C GLY A 16 -16.15 70.83 21.09
N VAL A 17 -16.74 69.63 21.23
CA VAL A 17 -18.05 69.17 20.71
C VAL A 17 -18.84 70.06 19.71
N CYS A 18 -19.09 69.52 18.49
CA CYS A 18 -20.20 69.76 17.55
C CYS A 18 -20.55 71.17 17.01
N ILE A 19 -20.67 71.30 15.68
CA ILE A 19 -21.97 71.34 14.94
C ILE A 19 -21.70 71.41 13.42
N SER A 20 -22.60 70.83 12.61
CA SER A 20 -22.57 70.84 11.14
C SER A 20 -23.04 72.16 10.52
N LEU A 21 -22.43 72.62 9.41
CA LEU A 21 -23.12 72.91 8.13
C LEU A 21 -22.25 73.62 7.06
N VAL A 22 -22.18 72.98 5.89
CA VAL A 22 -22.24 73.50 4.51
C VAL A 22 -22.22 75.04 4.30
N LEU A 23 -21.22 75.54 3.55
CA LEU A 23 -21.45 76.10 2.19
C LEU A 23 -20.15 76.14 1.36
N ALA A 24 -20.23 76.56 0.09
CA ALA A 24 -19.18 76.39 -0.94
C ALA A 24 -18.91 77.67 -1.76
N ALA A 25 -18.07 77.54 -2.81
CA ALA A 25 -17.76 78.51 -3.88
C ALA A 25 -16.76 79.64 -3.51
N LEU A 26 -15.87 80.15 -4.41
CA LEU A 26 -15.31 79.68 -5.69
C LEU A 26 -14.06 80.53 -6.08
N LEU A 27 -13.53 80.32 -7.31
CA LEU A 27 -12.36 80.94 -7.98
C LEU A 27 -11.02 80.25 -7.67
N VAL A 28 -10.36 79.48 -8.57
CA VAL A 28 -10.10 79.54 -10.03
C VAL A 28 -8.92 80.46 -10.43
N SER A 29 -7.81 79.82 -10.80
CA SER A 29 -6.88 80.28 -11.85
C SER A 29 -6.43 79.05 -12.66
N ALA A 30 -5.98 79.23 -13.91
CA ALA A 30 -6.02 78.17 -14.92
C ALA A 30 -4.69 77.42 -15.15
N ALA A 31 -4.81 76.20 -15.70
CA ALA A 31 -3.68 75.42 -16.23
C ALA A 31 -3.30 75.86 -17.67
N PRO A 32 -2.23 75.28 -18.23
CA PRO A 32 -2.44 74.38 -19.37
C PRO A 32 -1.71 73.03 -19.19
N GLY A 33 -2.14 71.94 -19.81
CA GLY A 33 -3.35 71.73 -20.60
C GLY A 33 -3.42 70.28 -21.08
N VAL A 34 -4.39 69.49 -20.57
CA VAL A 34 -4.52 68.06 -20.85
C VAL A 34 -5.77 67.80 -21.69
N ALA A 35 -5.64 66.98 -22.74
CA ALA A 35 -6.76 66.63 -23.62
C ALA A 35 -7.82 65.80 -22.88
N GLN A 36 -9.04 66.35 -22.76
CA GLN A 36 -10.09 65.79 -21.91
C GLN A 36 -10.91 64.71 -22.65
N ALA A 37 -10.45 63.46 -22.61
CA ALA A 37 -11.25 62.32 -23.07
C ALA A 37 -12.45 62.08 -22.13
N LYS A 38 -13.67 62.19 -22.65
CA LYS A 38 -14.90 61.89 -21.89
C LYS A 38 -15.03 60.40 -21.56
N ALA A 39 -15.49 60.11 -20.35
CA ALA A 39 -15.67 58.76 -19.82
C ALA A 39 -16.61 57.89 -20.68
N GLY A 40 -16.34 56.59 -20.71
CA GLY A 40 -17.15 55.62 -21.46
C GLY A 40 -16.58 54.21 -21.61
N SER A 41 -15.62 53.76 -20.78
CA SER A 41 -15.16 52.37 -20.83
C SER A 41 -16.22 51.43 -20.24
N ILE A 42 -16.43 50.27 -20.90
CA ILE A 42 -17.42 49.27 -20.48
C ILE A 42 -16.80 48.22 -19.54
N PHE A 43 -15.47 48.06 -19.59
CA PHE A 43 -14.66 47.32 -18.63
C PHE A 43 -13.92 48.36 -17.76
N GLY A 44 -14.19 48.38 -16.46
CA GLY A 44 -13.53 49.32 -15.54
C GLY A 44 -12.05 49.01 -15.38
N ASP A 45 -11.21 50.04 -15.44
CA ASP A 45 -9.77 49.95 -15.70
C ASP A 45 -8.97 49.16 -14.64
N ASP A 46 -9.46 49.08 -13.40
CA ASP A 46 -8.72 48.49 -12.27
C ASP A 46 -8.65 46.94 -12.28
N THR A 47 -9.56 46.25 -12.98
CA THR A 47 -9.64 44.77 -12.89
C THR A 47 -8.60 44.00 -13.70
N VAL A 48 -7.96 44.61 -14.70
CA VAL A 48 -6.97 43.91 -15.56
C VAL A 48 -5.53 44.03 -15.04
N VAL A 49 -5.31 44.82 -13.99
CA VAL A 49 -4.00 44.96 -13.32
C VAL A 49 -3.84 43.96 -12.16
N ALA A 50 -4.95 43.46 -11.59
CA ALA A 50 -4.94 42.49 -10.50
C ALA A 50 -4.39 41.12 -10.93
N GLY A 51 -5.00 40.47 -11.93
CA GLY A 51 -4.62 39.13 -12.41
C GLY A 51 -3.19 39.01 -12.96
N LEU A 52 -2.52 40.12 -13.27
CA LEU A 52 -1.10 40.15 -13.68
C LEU A 52 -0.12 40.46 -12.52
N LYS A 53 -0.57 41.11 -11.44
CA LYS A 53 0.27 41.34 -10.25
C LYS A 53 0.25 40.19 -9.25
N LEU A 54 -0.80 39.36 -9.25
CA LEU A 54 -0.96 38.27 -8.28
C LEU A 54 -0.04 37.06 -8.50
N MET A 55 0.80 37.04 -9.54
CA MET A 55 1.92 36.09 -9.61
C MET A 55 3.09 36.46 -8.68
N THR A 56 3.14 37.70 -8.15
CA THR A 56 4.26 38.19 -7.32
C THR A 56 3.85 38.98 -6.06
N GLN A 57 3.02 38.41 -5.18
CA GLN A 57 3.15 38.71 -3.74
C GLN A 57 2.60 37.67 -2.76
N LYS A 58 2.91 37.90 -1.47
CA LYS A 58 2.92 36.95 -0.34
C LYS A 58 1.53 36.62 0.21
N ALA A 59 1.37 35.42 0.77
CA ALA A 59 0.16 34.98 1.48
C ALA A 59 -0.19 35.85 2.71
N PRO A 60 -1.47 35.95 3.10
CA PRO A 60 -1.91 36.74 4.25
C PRO A 60 -1.53 36.11 5.58
N GLU A 61 -1.20 36.95 6.57
CA GLU A 61 -1.00 36.52 7.95
C GLU A 61 -2.35 36.26 8.64
N ALA A 62 -2.45 35.13 9.35
CA ALA A 62 -3.63 34.82 10.16
C ALA A 62 -3.63 35.65 11.45
N ALA A 63 -4.77 36.29 11.76
CA ALA A 63 -4.91 37.12 12.96
C ALA A 63 -4.99 36.25 14.24
N GLY A 64 -3.84 35.96 14.84
CA GLY A 64 -3.71 35.32 16.16
C GLY A 64 -3.21 36.32 17.21
N SER A 65 -3.98 36.55 18.27
CA SER A 65 -3.59 37.47 19.36
C SER A 65 -2.52 36.85 20.26
N ALA A 66 -1.33 37.45 20.31
CA ALA A 66 -0.23 37.05 21.19
C ALA A 66 -0.05 38.01 22.38
N PRO A 67 0.28 37.53 23.59
CA PRO A 67 0.66 38.37 24.72
C PRO A 67 2.08 38.94 24.57
N SER A 68 2.37 40.02 25.30
CA SER A 68 3.62 40.78 25.21
C SER A 68 4.87 40.00 25.67
N ALA A 69 5.92 39.99 24.84
CA ALA A 69 7.25 39.45 25.18
C ALA A 69 8.17 40.52 25.83
N PRO A 70 9.14 40.13 26.68
CA PRO A 70 10.11 41.03 27.32
C PRO A 70 11.21 41.52 26.35
N PRO A 71 11.99 42.57 26.72
CA PRO A 71 13.06 43.12 25.87
C PRO A 71 14.23 42.15 25.66
N PRO A 72 15.00 42.31 24.55
CA PRO A 72 16.04 41.35 24.15
C PRO A 72 17.29 41.39 25.03
N ALA A 73 17.90 40.23 25.22
CA ALA A 73 19.21 40.07 25.85
C ALA A 73 20.36 40.49 24.91
N ALA A 74 21.51 40.84 25.47
CA ALA A 74 22.70 41.24 24.74
C ALA A 74 23.35 40.06 23.95
N PRO A 75 24.03 40.33 22.82
CA PRO A 75 24.69 39.29 22.03
C PRO A 75 25.89 38.66 22.76
N PRO A 76 26.19 37.36 22.53
CA PRO A 76 27.34 36.69 23.13
C PRO A 76 28.68 37.15 22.53
N PRO A 77 29.81 36.98 23.26
CA PRO A 77 31.13 37.31 22.75
C PRO A 77 31.59 36.34 21.64
N PRO A 78 32.52 36.76 20.76
CA PRO A 78 33.03 35.93 19.67
C PRO A 78 33.91 34.76 20.18
N PRO A 79 33.96 33.64 19.44
CA PRO A 79 34.77 32.48 19.82
C PRO A 79 36.29 32.75 19.69
N PRO A 80 37.14 32.01 20.44
CA PRO A 80 38.59 32.12 20.35
C PRO A 80 39.11 31.62 18.99
N LYS A 81 40.28 32.13 18.57
CA LYS A 81 40.93 31.75 17.31
C LYS A 81 41.45 30.30 17.36
N ALA A 82 41.31 29.59 16.25
CA ALA A 82 41.93 28.28 16.04
C ALA A 82 43.46 28.42 15.83
N PRO A 83 44.26 27.38 16.16
CA PRO A 83 45.70 27.34 15.90
C PRO A 83 46.03 27.12 14.41
N GLU A 84 47.30 27.32 14.05
CA GLU A 84 47.79 27.32 12.67
C GLU A 84 47.87 25.92 12.02
N ALA A 85 47.91 25.90 10.69
CA ALA A 85 47.76 24.68 9.89
C ALA A 85 49.03 23.81 9.80
N VAL A 86 48.83 22.50 9.95
CA VAL A 86 49.80 21.47 9.52
C VAL A 86 49.55 21.16 8.03
N LYS A 87 50.61 20.98 7.24
CA LYS A 87 50.51 20.60 5.82
C LYS A 87 50.44 19.08 5.69
N GLU A 88 49.38 18.56 5.08
CA GLU A 88 49.36 17.19 4.55
C GLU A 88 50.00 17.11 3.16
N ALA A 89 50.46 15.91 2.80
CA ALA A 89 51.14 15.63 1.53
C ALA A 89 50.16 15.02 0.49
N PRO A 90 50.40 15.21 -0.82
CA PRO A 90 49.51 14.68 -1.86
C PRO A 90 49.57 13.14 -1.97
N PRO A 91 48.47 12.48 -2.37
CA PRO A 91 48.39 11.03 -2.52
C PRO A 91 49.15 10.52 -3.77
N PRO A 92 49.56 9.24 -3.80
CA PRO A 92 50.24 8.63 -4.94
C PRO A 92 49.30 8.37 -6.15
N PRO A 93 49.85 8.27 -7.37
CA PRO A 93 49.07 8.03 -8.59
C PRO A 93 48.58 6.58 -8.73
N PRO A 94 47.50 6.34 -9.51
CA PRO A 94 46.94 5.00 -9.74
C PRO A 94 47.78 4.14 -10.71
N PRO A 95 47.64 2.80 -10.67
CA PRO A 95 48.33 1.88 -11.58
C PRO A 95 47.73 1.86 -13.00
N PRO A 96 48.45 1.33 -14.02
CA PRO A 96 48.00 1.33 -15.41
C PRO A 96 46.83 0.39 -15.68
N ALA A 97 46.03 0.72 -16.70
CA ALA A 97 44.95 -0.13 -17.20
C ALA A 97 45.49 -1.36 -17.96
N GLN A 98 44.73 -2.46 -17.94
CA GLN A 98 44.94 -3.64 -18.78
C GLN A 98 43.86 -3.69 -19.89
N GLU A 99 44.24 -4.18 -21.07
CA GLU A 99 43.39 -4.19 -22.26
C GLU A 99 42.38 -5.35 -22.26
N ALA A 100 41.25 -5.14 -22.94
CA ALA A 100 40.20 -6.14 -23.08
C ALA A 100 40.39 -6.99 -24.37
N PRO A 101 40.27 -8.33 -24.30
CA PRO A 101 40.24 -9.18 -25.49
C PRO A 101 38.87 -9.12 -26.21
N LYS A 102 38.90 -9.27 -27.54
CA LYS A 102 37.70 -9.44 -28.39
C LYS A 102 37.62 -10.87 -28.91
N THR A 103 36.43 -11.47 -28.83
CA THR A 103 35.88 -12.53 -29.71
C THR A 103 34.37 -12.53 -29.47
N GLU A 104 33.47 -12.37 -30.46
CA GLU A 104 33.21 -13.17 -31.67
C GLU A 104 32.20 -14.32 -31.40
N ALA A 105 31.52 -14.82 -32.44
CA ALA A 105 30.13 -15.27 -32.34
C ALA A 105 29.88 -16.80 -32.34
N ALA A 106 28.62 -17.14 -31.96
CA ALA A 106 27.77 -18.30 -32.27
C ALA A 106 28.27 -19.37 -33.28
N PRO A 107 27.89 -20.67 -33.15
CA PRO A 107 26.51 -21.10 -32.89
C PRO A 107 26.33 -22.33 -31.96
N ALA A 108 25.15 -22.96 -32.01
CA ALA A 108 24.68 -24.05 -31.13
C ALA A 108 24.55 -25.41 -31.84
N ALA A 109 24.54 -26.52 -31.08
CA ALA A 109 23.72 -27.73 -31.34
C ALA A 109 23.76 -28.78 -30.18
N GLU A 110 22.59 -29.38 -29.94
CA GLU A 110 22.30 -30.82 -29.66
C GLU A 110 23.01 -31.67 -28.56
N GLU A 111 22.18 -32.12 -27.62
CA GLU A 111 21.88 -33.55 -27.29
C GLU A 111 23.00 -34.55 -26.89
N LYS A 112 23.04 -34.98 -25.61
CA LYS A 112 22.75 -36.39 -25.18
C LYS A 112 22.96 -36.69 -23.67
N ALA A 113 22.28 -37.74 -23.22
CA ALA A 113 22.47 -38.49 -21.97
C ALA A 113 21.82 -39.90 -22.12
N PRO A 114 21.98 -40.86 -21.19
CA PRO A 114 23.06 -41.12 -20.23
C PRO A 114 23.84 -42.42 -20.61
N PRO A 115 24.47 -43.15 -19.67
CA PRO A 115 23.79 -44.36 -19.15
C PRO A 115 24.02 -44.66 -17.65
N ALA A 116 23.37 -45.72 -17.15
CA ALA A 116 23.62 -46.42 -15.87
C ALA A 116 24.48 -47.69 -16.12
N ALA A 117 24.79 -48.65 -15.21
CA ALA A 117 24.32 -48.96 -13.85
C ALA A 117 25.42 -49.75 -13.05
N GLU A 118 25.01 -50.65 -12.13
CA GLU A 118 25.80 -51.69 -11.40
C GLU A 118 26.73 -51.25 -10.24
N GLU A 119 27.04 -52.07 -9.21
CA GLU A 119 26.18 -52.94 -8.38
C GLU A 119 26.87 -53.35 -7.04
N ALA A 120 26.06 -53.83 -6.08
CA ALA A 120 26.34 -54.87 -5.06
C ALA A 120 27.30 -54.70 -3.85
N ALA A 121 26.99 -55.53 -2.82
CA ALA A 121 27.81 -56.06 -1.71
C ALA A 121 27.90 -55.32 -0.35
N ALA A 122 28.10 -56.11 0.74
CA ALA A 122 27.88 -55.77 2.16
C ALA A 122 28.96 -56.38 3.11
N PRO A 123 29.05 -56.02 4.41
CA PRO A 123 30.30 -56.07 5.20
C PRO A 123 30.36 -57.01 6.42
N ALA A 124 31.59 -57.21 6.97
CA ALA A 124 31.93 -57.65 8.34
C ALA A 124 33.47 -57.52 8.57
N PRO A 125 34.06 -57.64 9.80
CA PRO A 125 33.51 -57.66 11.16
C PRO A 125 34.18 -56.61 12.13
N VAL A 126 33.93 -56.74 13.45
CA VAL A 126 34.42 -55.88 14.57
C VAL A 126 35.77 -56.36 15.16
N PRO A 127 36.44 -55.59 16.04
CA PRO A 127 36.39 -55.89 17.49
C PRO A 127 36.45 -54.66 18.45
N ALA A 128 36.22 -54.91 19.76
CA ALA A 128 36.34 -53.93 20.86
C ALA A 128 37.61 -54.17 21.72
N PRO A 129 37.92 -53.29 22.70
CA PRO A 129 37.97 -53.75 24.09
C PRO A 129 37.46 -52.74 25.15
N SER A 130 37.63 -53.08 26.44
CA SER A 130 37.03 -52.47 27.65
C SER A 130 38.04 -51.76 28.56
N LEU A 131 37.59 -50.83 29.44
CA LEU A 131 37.83 -50.86 30.91
C LEU A 131 37.22 -49.65 31.67
N ALA A 132 37.07 -49.77 33.00
CA ALA A 132 36.55 -48.76 33.97
C ALA A 132 37.70 -48.23 34.88
N PRO A 133 37.58 -47.64 36.13
CA PRO A 133 36.47 -47.65 37.13
C PRO A 133 36.24 -46.37 38.00
N ALA A 134 35.47 -46.51 39.10
CA ALA A 134 35.29 -45.65 40.30
C ALA A 134 34.48 -44.32 40.14
N SER A 135 33.43 -43.99 40.92
CA SER A 135 33.12 -44.06 42.39
C SER A 135 33.80 -42.92 43.18
N SER A 136 33.20 -42.21 44.16
CA SER A 136 32.05 -42.45 45.08
C SER A 136 31.36 -41.10 45.47
N ALA A 137 30.43 -40.87 46.42
CA ALA A 137 29.71 -41.62 47.48
C ALA A 137 28.44 -40.82 47.95
N ALA A 138 27.64 -41.37 48.91
CA ALA A 138 26.85 -40.64 49.95
C ALA A 138 25.62 -39.77 49.51
N MET A 139 24.56 -39.47 50.29
CA MET A 139 24.04 -39.77 51.67
C MET A 139 22.58 -39.19 51.74
N GLU A 140 21.61 -39.54 52.62
CA GLU A 140 21.41 -40.60 53.62
C GLU A 140 19.93 -40.65 54.13
N GLU A 141 19.24 -41.82 54.07
CA GLU A 141 18.17 -42.30 55.02
C GLU A 141 16.85 -41.49 55.24
N ARG A 142 15.75 -41.97 55.87
CA ARG A 142 15.12 -43.29 56.28
C ARG A 142 13.57 -43.02 56.38
N ARG A 143 12.62 -43.94 56.63
CA ARG A 143 12.55 -45.11 57.54
C ARG A 143 11.33 -46.00 57.16
N GLU A 144 11.49 -47.32 56.98
CA GLU A 144 11.02 -48.45 57.83
C GLU A 144 9.52 -48.44 58.22
N ALA A 145 8.78 -49.55 58.30
CA ALA A 145 9.10 -50.98 58.10
C ALA A 145 7.99 -51.62 57.20
N ASP A 146 7.85 -52.92 56.94
CA ASP A 146 8.44 -54.19 57.44
C ASP A 146 8.34 -55.23 56.27
N ALA A 147 8.84 -56.48 56.28
CA ALA A 147 9.45 -57.34 57.32
C ALA A 147 10.56 -58.22 56.71
N ALA A 148 11.40 -58.85 57.54
CA ALA A 148 12.39 -59.83 57.10
C ALA A 148 12.67 -60.95 58.14
N VAL A 149 12.40 -62.20 57.75
CA VAL A 149 12.83 -63.47 58.37
C VAL A 149 13.00 -64.43 57.18
N ALA A 150 14.21 -64.69 56.68
CA ALA A 150 15.22 -65.64 57.17
C ALA A 150 14.96 -67.09 56.69
N GLU A 151 16.03 -67.86 56.51
CA GLU A 151 16.02 -69.18 55.86
C GLU A 151 15.35 -70.26 56.73
N GLU A 152 14.57 -71.14 56.10
CA GLU A 152 14.29 -72.48 56.60
C GLU A 152 14.41 -73.47 55.43
N ILE A 153 15.30 -74.47 55.57
CA ILE A 153 15.56 -75.46 54.54
C ILE A 153 14.60 -76.64 54.76
N ALA A 154 13.55 -76.71 53.95
CA ALA A 154 12.65 -77.85 53.90
C ALA A 154 13.23 -78.95 52.98
N GLU A 155 13.82 -79.97 53.59
CA GLU A 155 14.18 -81.24 52.95
C GLU A 155 12.94 -82.16 52.98
N GLU A 156 12.18 -82.26 51.88
CA GLU A 156 11.00 -83.13 51.82
C GLU A 156 10.93 -83.99 50.55
N GLU A 157 10.94 -85.30 50.79
CA GLU A 157 10.67 -86.48 49.94
C GLU A 157 11.11 -86.54 48.46
N ALA A 158 11.90 -87.57 48.15
CA ALA A 158 12.06 -88.05 46.77
C ALA A 158 10.72 -88.58 46.22
N PRO A 159 10.41 -88.38 44.92
CA PRO A 159 9.13 -88.77 44.35
C PRO A 159 8.91 -90.28 44.47
N ARG A 160 7.77 -90.65 45.06
CA ARG A 160 7.34 -92.04 45.20
C ARG A 160 6.96 -92.59 43.82
N ALA A 161 7.03 -93.92 43.67
CA ALA A 161 7.06 -94.61 42.39
C ALA A 161 5.99 -94.13 41.40
N GLY A 162 6.42 -93.70 40.21
CA GLY A 162 5.59 -92.97 39.25
C GLY A 162 4.39 -93.76 38.73
N GLY A 163 3.31 -93.03 38.46
CA GLY A 163 2.04 -93.57 38.01
C GLY A 163 1.97 -93.86 36.52
N THR A 164 0.85 -94.44 36.11
CA THR A 164 0.38 -94.41 34.71
C THR A 164 -0.81 -93.47 34.63
N LEU A 165 -0.73 -92.47 33.76
CA LEU A 165 -1.82 -91.55 33.46
C LEU A 165 -2.32 -91.79 32.03
N VAL A 166 -3.61 -92.09 31.86
CA VAL A 166 -4.24 -92.22 30.55
C VAL A 166 -4.99 -90.93 30.20
N VAL A 167 -4.69 -90.34 29.05
CA VAL A 167 -5.31 -89.12 28.52
C VAL A 167 -6.10 -89.45 27.25
N GLU A 168 -7.42 -89.37 27.35
CA GLU A 168 -8.39 -89.61 26.28
C GLU A 168 -9.10 -88.29 25.89
N SER A 169 -9.51 -88.13 24.63
CA SER A 169 -10.29 -86.95 24.22
C SER A 169 -11.31 -87.23 23.13
N SER A 170 -12.31 -86.35 23.04
CA SER A 170 -13.26 -86.28 21.92
C SER A 170 -13.10 -84.94 21.18
N PRO A 171 -12.73 -84.91 19.88
CA PRO A 171 -12.28 -86.06 19.08
C PRO A 171 -10.92 -86.62 19.54
N GLU A 172 -10.57 -87.80 19.04
CA GLU A 172 -9.25 -88.43 19.18
C GLU A 172 -8.22 -87.77 18.23
N GLY A 173 -6.93 -88.12 18.39
CA GLY A 173 -5.84 -87.66 17.53
C GLY A 173 -5.31 -86.27 17.88
N ILE A 174 -5.56 -85.78 19.09
CA ILE A 174 -5.22 -84.43 19.54
C ILE A 174 -3.86 -84.43 20.25
N LYS A 175 -2.97 -83.52 19.87
CA LYS A 175 -1.62 -83.37 20.46
C LYS A 175 -1.72 -83.14 21.96
N VAL A 176 -0.99 -83.94 22.76
CA VAL A 176 -0.90 -83.83 24.22
C VAL A 176 0.51 -83.38 24.61
N PHE A 177 0.57 -82.36 25.46
CA PHE A 177 1.76 -81.96 26.19
C PHE A 177 1.52 -82.17 27.69
N ILE A 178 2.55 -82.56 28.44
CA ILE A 178 2.53 -82.57 29.91
C ILE A 178 3.75 -81.79 30.41
N ASP A 179 3.53 -80.84 31.33
CA ASP A 179 4.53 -79.88 31.85
C ASP A 179 5.37 -79.16 30.76
N GLY A 180 4.80 -79.05 29.55
CA GLY A 180 5.41 -78.43 28.37
C GLY A 180 6.13 -79.38 27.41
N GLU A 181 6.30 -80.67 27.73
CA GLU A 181 6.88 -81.67 26.82
C GLU A 181 5.80 -82.33 25.95
N GLU A 182 6.01 -82.42 24.62
CA GLU A 182 5.06 -83.06 23.71
C GLU A 182 5.20 -84.59 23.75
N LEU A 183 4.21 -85.29 24.30
CA LEU A 183 4.28 -86.75 24.51
C LEU A 183 3.60 -87.57 23.41
N GLY A 184 2.70 -86.97 22.62
CA GLY A 184 2.06 -87.64 21.48
C GLY A 184 0.67 -87.11 21.17
N VAL A 185 -0.26 -88.02 20.85
CA VAL A 185 -1.67 -87.70 20.54
C VAL A 185 -2.62 -88.62 21.30
N THR A 186 -3.83 -88.12 21.62
CA THR A 186 -4.87 -88.91 22.28
C THR A 186 -5.44 -90.04 21.39
N PRO A 187 -5.85 -91.20 21.95
CA PRO A 187 -5.60 -91.65 23.32
C PRO A 187 -4.11 -91.99 23.57
N ILE A 188 -3.58 -91.55 24.72
CA ILE A 188 -2.19 -91.84 25.14
C ILE A 188 -2.16 -92.31 26.60
N ALA A 189 -1.28 -93.26 26.90
CA ALA A 189 -0.91 -93.62 28.27
C ALA A 189 0.54 -93.20 28.52
N VAL A 190 0.77 -92.45 29.58
CA VAL A 190 2.08 -91.94 30.00
C VAL A 190 2.46 -92.64 31.30
N GLU A 191 3.65 -93.24 31.35
CA GLU A 191 4.19 -93.95 32.52
C GLU A 191 5.34 -93.16 33.15
N GLY A 192 5.44 -93.21 34.48
CA GLY A 192 6.57 -92.63 35.23
C GLY A 192 6.39 -91.18 35.68
N LEU A 193 5.22 -90.58 35.47
CA LEU A 193 4.88 -89.27 36.07
C LEU A 193 4.85 -89.39 37.61
N ALA A 194 5.33 -88.36 38.30
CA ALA A 194 5.36 -88.34 39.76
C ALA A 194 3.95 -88.17 40.36
N ASP A 195 3.79 -88.52 41.64
CA ASP A 195 2.52 -88.30 42.35
C ASP A 195 2.42 -86.84 42.82
N SER A 196 2.37 -85.93 41.85
CA SER A 196 2.43 -84.47 42.00
C SER A 196 1.51 -83.75 41.02
N PRO A 197 1.25 -82.44 41.20
CA PRO A 197 0.48 -81.67 40.24
C PRO A 197 1.20 -81.51 38.90
N HIS A 198 0.51 -81.81 37.79
CA HIS A 198 1.03 -81.74 36.42
C HIS A 198 0.09 -80.93 35.51
N GLU A 199 0.63 -80.08 34.63
CA GLU A 199 -0.15 -79.33 33.63
C GLU A 199 -0.29 -80.14 32.34
N ILE A 200 -1.52 -80.39 31.88
CA ILE A 200 -1.81 -81.16 30.66
C ILE A 200 -2.44 -80.25 29.63
N ILE A 201 -1.81 -80.12 28.46
CA ILE A 201 -2.26 -79.25 27.38
C ILE A 201 -2.63 -80.08 26.14
N LEU A 202 -3.87 -79.93 25.67
CA LEU A 202 -4.38 -80.56 24.44
C LEU A 202 -4.50 -79.51 23.33
N PHE A 203 -3.78 -79.68 22.22
CA PHE A 203 -3.76 -78.73 21.10
C PHE A 203 -4.56 -79.23 19.89
N HIS A 204 -5.70 -78.58 19.63
CA HIS A 204 -6.58 -78.88 18.49
C HIS A 204 -6.36 -77.87 17.34
N PRO A 205 -5.92 -78.28 16.13
CA PRO A 205 -5.47 -77.37 15.06
C PRO A 205 -6.44 -76.26 14.64
N GLN A 206 -7.75 -76.44 14.80
CA GLN A 206 -8.78 -75.45 14.48
C GLN A 206 -9.48 -74.82 15.71
N LYS A 207 -9.13 -75.22 16.94
CA LYS A 207 -9.82 -74.80 18.18
C LYS A 207 -8.88 -74.23 19.24
N GLY A 208 -7.56 -74.22 19.02
CA GLY A 208 -6.59 -73.72 19.99
C GLY A 208 -6.16 -74.79 21.01
N ALA A 209 -5.63 -74.32 22.14
CA ALA A 209 -5.16 -75.16 23.23
C ALA A 209 -6.19 -75.21 24.38
N PHE A 210 -6.30 -76.35 25.03
CA PHE A 210 -7.01 -76.56 26.28
C PHE A 210 -5.98 -76.99 27.34
N SER A 211 -5.88 -76.30 28.48
CA SER A 211 -5.01 -76.68 29.59
C SER A 211 -5.84 -77.11 30.79
N GLN A 212 -5.40 -78.16 31.47
CA GLN A 212 -5.95 -78.65 32.73
C GLN A 212 -4.83 -79.16 33.64
N MET A 213 -4.80 -78.69 34.89
CA MET A 213 -4.01 -79.31 35.95
C MET A 213 -4.65 -80.62 36.43
N VAL A 214 -3.84 -81.65 36.65
CA VAL A 214 -4.19 -82.82 37.46
C VAL A 214 -3.34 -82.82 38.73
N GLU A 215 -3.86 -83.35 39.84
CA GLU A 215 -3.16 -83.33 41.14
C GLU A 215 -2.23 -84.55 41.36
N SER A 216 -2.24 -85.52 40.44
CA SER A 216 -1.46 -86.77 40.49
C SER A 216 -1.07 -87.21 39.07
N GLY A 217 0.14 -87.74 38.91
CA GLY A 217 0.60 -88.42 37.69
C GLY A 217 0.02 -89.84 37.49
N SER A 218 -1.05 -90.21 38.21
CA SER A 218 -1.71 -91.50 38.10
C SER A 218 -3.21 -91.39 37.83
N GLY A 219 -3.76 -92.29 37.01
CA GLY A 219 -5.20 -92.43 36.80
C GLY A 219 -5.63 -92.36 35.34
N ARG A 220 -6.85 -91.84 35.10
CA ARG A 220 -7.41 -91.63 33.76
C ARG A 220 -8.20 -90.33 33.69
N ILE A 221 -8.03 -89.59 32.61
CA ILE A 221 -8.82 -88.40 32.29
C ILE A 221 -9.39 -88.49 30.88
N PHE A 222 -10.60 -87.97 30.70
CA PHE A 222 -11.29 -87.89 29.42
C PHE A 222 -11.78 -86.45 29.20
N ILE A 223 -11.35 -85.82 28.11
CA ILE A 223 -11.60 -84.40 27.84
C ILE A 223 -12.40 -84.25 26.53
N ASP A 224 -13.65 -83.78 26.64
CA ASP A 224 -14.51 -83.53 25.48
C ASP A 224 -14.32 -82.10 24.96
N LEU A 225 -13.42 -81.97 23.97
CA LEU A 225 -13.14 -80.73 23.26
C LEU A 225 -14.29 -80.30 22.32
N SER A 226 -15.40 -81.05 22.26
CA SER A 226 -16.64 -80.61 21.64
C SER A 226 -17.54 -79.79 22.59
N THR A 227 -17.48 -80.03 23.91
CA THR A 227 -18.33 -79.34 24.91
C THR A 227 -17.58 -78.43 25.89
N GLN A 228 -16.31 -78.69 26.20
CA GLN A 228 -15.58 -77.98 27.28
C GLN A 228 -14.85 -76.67 26.86
N GLY A 229 -15.02 -76.21 25.62
CA GLY A 229 -14.79 -74.80 25.23
C GLY A 229 -13.42 -74.18 25.55
N GLY A 230 -12.35 -74.68 24.93
CA GLY A 230 -11.00 -74.09 25.07
C GLY A 230 -10.88 -72.63 24.60
N LEU A 231 -9.86 -71.94 25.10
CA LEU A 231 -9.47 -70.60 24.64
C LEU A 231 -8.94 -70.70 23.21
N GLY A 232 -9.80 -70.39 22.24
CA GLY A 232 -9.43 -70.47 20.83
C GLY A 232 -8.31 -69.51 20.45
N VAL A 233 -7.64 -69.78 19.33
CA VAL A 233 -6.65 -68.86 18.74
C VAL A 233 -7.27 -68.05 17.61
N GLY A 234 -6.92 -66.78 17.51
CA GLY A 234 -7.22 -65.91 16.37
C GLY A 234 -5.93 -65.39 15.73
N PHE A 235 -6.04 -64.63 14.66
CA PHE A 235 -4.90 -63.98 14.01
C PHE A 235 -4.97 -62.46 14.20
N LEU A 236 -3.83 -61.84 14.50
CA LEU A 236 -3.69 -60.41 14.64
C LEU A 236 -2.83 -59.87 13.49
N ASN A 237 -3.44 -59.09 12.60
CA ASN A 237 -2.77 -58.45 11.47
C ASN A 237 -2.70 -56.93 11.70
N ILE A 238 -1.51 -56.38 11.95
CA ILE A 238 -1.29 -54.96 12.21
C ILE A 238 -0.43 -54.37 11.09
N GLU A 239 -1.01 -53.44 10.34
CA GLU A 239 -0.30 -52.54 9.43
C GLU A 239 -0.19 -51.15 10.06
N THR A 240 0.90 -50.42 9.81
CA THR A 240 1.02 -49.02 10.25
C THR A 240 1.59 -48.10 9.18
N THR A 241 1.22 -46.82 9.29
CA THR A 241 1.84 -45.69 8.59
C THR A 241 2.55 -44.81 9.62
N PRO A 242 3.88 -44.64 9.57
CA PRO A 242 4.83 -45.31 8.67
C PRO A 242 4.97 -46.81 8.99
N SER A 243 5.63 -47.56 8.10
CA SER A 243 6.05 -48.94 8.35
C SER A 243 7.23 -49.02 9.35
N ASN A 244 7.63 -50.22 9.76
CA ASN A 244 8.70 -50.48 10.73
C ASN A 244 8.48 -49.76 12.08
N VAL A 245 7.24 -49.79 12.58
CA VAL A 245 6.87 -49.38 13.96
C VAL A 245 7.01 -50.61 14.86
N ARG A 246 7.55 -50.45 16.07
CA ARG A 246 7.63 -51.53 17.06
C ARG A 246 6.23 -51.83 17.60
N ILE A 247 5.88 -53.11 17.63
CA ILE A 247 4.63 -53.61 18.18
C ILE A 247 4.95 -54.48 19.39
N ASP A 248 4.44 -54.08 20.55
CA ASP A 248 4.41 -54.90 21.76
C ASP A 248 2.94 -55.22 22.12
N LEU A 249 2.68 -56.46 22.56
CA LEU A 249 1.37 -56.98 22.93
C LEU A 249 1.42 -57.48 24.38
N ASP A 250 0.56 -56.95 25.25
CA ASP A 250 0.53 -57.26 26.69
C ASP A 250 1.92 -57.12 27.37
N GLY A 251 2.73 -56.17 26.89
CA GLY A 251 4.10 -55.94 27.34
C GLY A 251 5.18 -56.83 26.70
N LYS A 252 4.80 -57.82 25.87
CA LYS A 252 5.71 -58.70 25.13
C LYS A 252 5.87 -58.25 23.68
N ARG A 253 7.11 -58.06 23.22
CA ARG A 253 7.40 -57.62 21.84
C ARG A 253 6.97 -58.66 20.81
N LEU A 254 6.12 -58.28 19.85
CA LEU A 254 5.73 -59.11 18.70
C LEU A 254 6.67 -58.95 17.50
N GLY A 255 7.17 -57.73 17.25
CA GLY A 255 8.02 -57.45 16.08
C GLY A 255 8.07 -55.99 15.64
N LEU A 256 8.18 -55.80 14.33
CA LEU A 256 8.07 -54.51 13.62
C LEU A 256 6.96 -54.61 12.56
N SER A 257 6.17 -53.55 12.37
CA SER A 257 5.07 -53.54 11.41
C SER A 257 5.52 -53.63 9.94
N PRO A 258 4.79 -54.36 9.07
CA PRO A 258 3.55 -55.10 9.36
C PRO A 258 3.79 -56.45 10.05
N VAL A 259 2.88 -56.83 10.96
CA VAL A 259 2.91 -58.12 11.68
C VAL A 259 1.60 -58.88 11.43
N ASN A 260 1.70 -60.16 11.09
CA ASN A 260 0.58 -61.11 11.07
C ASN A 260 0.98 -62.35 11.89
N GLN A 261 0.41 -62.52 13.08
CA GLN A 261 0.75 -63.62 14.00
C GLN A 261 -0.51 -64.19 14.69
N PRO A 262 -0.52 -65.50 15.03
CA PRO A 262 -1.56 -66.07 15.86
C PRO A 262 -1.45 -65.59 17.31
N VAL A 263 -2.58 -65.30 17.93
CA VAL A 263 -2.71 -64.90 19.35
C VAL A 263 -3.88 -65.63 20.00
N VAL A 264 -3.94 -65.64 21.34
CA VAL A 264 -5.08 -66.18 22.09
C VAL A 264 -6.35 -65.36 21.78
N SER A 265 -7.54 -65.94 21.88
CA SER A 265 -8.79 -65.17 21.79
C SER A 265 -9.06 -64.49 23.13
N GLY A 266 -9.17 -63.17 23.12
CA GLY A 266 -9.30 -62.36 24.32
C GLY A 266 -9.14 -60.87 24.02
N LYS A 267 -8.92 -60.09 25.08
CA LYS A 267 -8.58 -58.66 24.97
C LYS A 267 -7.09 -58.48 25.22
N HIS A 268 -6.41 -57.87 24.27
CA HIS A 268 -4.96 -57.64 24.31
C HIS A 268 -4.66 -56.15 24.23
N LYS A 269 -3.64 -55.71 24.96
CA LYS A 269 -3.13 -54.34 24.96
C LYS A 269 -2.03 -54.22 23.90
N VAL A 270 -2.24 -53.43 22.87
CA VAL A 270 -1.26 -53.13 21.82
C VAL A 270 -0.58 -51.81 22.12
N LEU A 271 0.75 -51.81 22.16
CA LEU A 271 1.58 -50.60 22.18
C LEU A 271 2.35 -50.49 20.86
N LEU A 272 2.12 -49.39 20.14
CA LEU A 272 2.85 -49.00 18.94
C LEU A 272 3.87 -47.92 19.31
N SER A 273 5.16 -48.16 19.03
CA SER A 273 6.23 -47.20 19.35
C SER A 273 7.25 -47.04 18.22
N LYS A 274 7.73 -45.80 18.02
CA LYS A 274 8.77 -45.50 17.01
C LYS A 274 9.45 -44.15 17.27
N ASP A 275 10.77 -44.11 17.11
CA ASP A 275 11.56 -42.90 17.31
C ASP A 275 11.04 -41.70 16.50
N GLY A 276 10.82 -40.58 17.20
CA GLY A 276 10.25 -39.36 16.63
C GLY A 276 8.76 -39.45 16.25
N TYR A 277 8.02 -40.48 16.68
CA TYR A 277 6.56 -40.54 16.60
C TYR A 277 5.96 -40.52 18.01
N VAL A 278 4.68 -40.19 18.13
CA VAL A 278 3.93 -40.31 19.38
C VAL A 278 3.57 -41.78 19.57
N ASP A 279 3.95 -42.36 20.71
CA ASP A 279 3.60 -43.74 21.06
C ASP A 279 2.09 -43.87 21.24
N ARG A 280 1.50 -44.94 20.68
CA ARG A 280 0.05 -45.13 20.60
C ARG A 280 -0.35 -46.46 21.23
N GLU A 281 -1.17 -46.40 22.27
CA GLU A 281 -1.61 -47.56 23.04
C GLU A 281 -3.13 -47.74 22.97
N PHE A 282 -3.60 -48.96 22.72
CA PHE A 282 -5.02 -49.29 22.63
C PHE A 282 -5.29 -50.77 22.94
N THR A 283 -6.55 -51.12 23.22
CA THR A 283 -6.97 -52.51 23.44
C THR A 283 -7.68 -53.06 22.21
N VAL A 284 -7.28 -54.25 21.75
CA VAL A 284 -7.95 -55.02 20.69
C VAL A 284 -8.65 -56.24 21.29
N GLU A 285 -9.83 -56.60 20.77
CA GLU A 285 -10.49 -57.87 21.07
C GLU A 285 -10.33 -58.83 19.89
N VAL A 286 -9.69 -59.97 20.11
CA VAL A 286 -9.45 -61.01 19.09
C VAL A 286 -10.35 -62.20 19.37
N LYS A 287 -11.04 -62.69 18.34
CA LYS A 287 -12.00 -63.81 18.44
C LYS A 287 -11.40 -65.10 17.90
N ALA A 288 -11.77 -66.22 18.52
CA ALA A 288 -11.36 -67.55 18.10
C ALA A 288 -11.68 -67.79 16.61
N GLY A 289 -10.70 -68.29 15.86
CA GLY A 289 -10.80 -68.57 14.42
C GLY A 289 -10.88 -67.35 13.50
N ALA A 290 -10.84 -66.12 14.03
CA ALA A 290 -10.99 -64.89 13.26
C ALA A 290 -9.65 -64.15 13.09
N THR A 291 -9.49 -63.47 11.95
CA THR A 291 -8.38 -62.52 11.72
C THR A 291 -8.83 -61.11 12.05
N GLN A 292 -8.30 -60.54 13.12
CA GLN A 292 -8.49 -59.14 13.48
C GLN A 292 -7.45 -58.28 12.76
N ALA A 293 -7.90 -57.48 11.79
CA ALA A 293 -7.07 -56.52 11.10
C ALA A 293 -7.08 -55.16 11.82
N ILE A 294 -5.93 -54.51 11.89
CA ILE A 294 -5.70 -53.15 12.38
C ILE A 294 -4.88 -52.41 11.34
N LYS A 295 -5.27 -51.17 11.03
CA LYS A 295 -4.46 -50.23 10.24
C LYS A 295 -4.36 -48.93 11.02
N GLU A 296 -3.15 -48.57 11.44
CA GLU A 296 -2.94 -47.42 12.31
C GLU A 296 -1.95 -46.40 11.76
N THR A 297 -2.17 -45.13 12.06
CA THR A 297 -1.25 -44.04 11.68
C THR A 297 -0.70 -43.39 12.93
N LEU A 298 0.63 -43.35 13.05
CA LEU A 298 1.30 -42.67 14.16
C LEU A 298 1.54 -41.22 13.79
N GLU A 299 1.26 -40.33 14.74
CA GLU A 299 1.50 -38.89 14.59
C GLU A 299 3.00 -38.59 14.79
N GLU A 300 3.56 -37.69 13.98
CA GLU A 300 4.97 -37.29 14.16
C GLU A 300 5.11 -36.40 15.38
N LYS A 301 6.15 -36.60 16.19
CA LYS A 301 6.46 -35.64 17.26
C LYS A 301 6.82 -34.29 16.65
N ALA A 302 6.07 -33.26 17.02
CA ALA A 302 6.30 -31.91 16.54
C ALA A 302 7.67 -31.35 16.97
N GLY A 303 8.12 -30.34 16.24
CA GLY A 303 9.17 -29.42 16.67
C GLY A 303 8.59 -28.10 17.17
N ALA A 304 9.45 -27.10 17.31
CA ALA A 304 9.07 -25.74 17.66
C ALA A 304 9.93 -24.72 16.91
N LEU A 305 9.41 -23.50 16.80
CA LEU A 305 10.13 -22.34 16.26
C LEU A 305 10.31 -21.29 17.36
N LEU A 306 11.47 -20.62 17.36
CA LEU A 306 11.70 -19.39 18.14
C LEU A 306 12.08 -18.27 17.17
N ILE A 307 11.17 -17.31 17.00
CA ILE A 307 11.28 -16.26 15.99
C ILE A 307 11.62 -14.94 16.68
N ILE A 308 12.78 -14.36 16.33
CA ILE A 308 13.28 -13.10 16.87
C ILE A 308 13.25 -12.08 15.75
N VAL A 309 12.41 -11.05 15.90
CA VAL A 309 12.21 -9.99 14.90
C VAL A 309 12.92 -8.72 15.35
N THR A 310 13.71 -8.11 14.47
CA THR A 310 14.45 -6.87 14.73
C THR A 310 14.11 -5.83 13.66
N PRO A 311 13.53 -4.66 14.02
CA PRO A 311 12.95 -4.31 15.32
C PRO A 311 11.65 -5.08 15.61
N THR A 312 11.40 -5.38 16.88
CA THR A 312 10.23 -6.15 17.38
C THR A 312 8.88 -5.50 17.05
N GLY A 313 7.79 -6.25 17.23
CA GLY A 313 6.43 -5.81 16.88
C GLY A 313 6.04 -6.08 15.43
N GLY A 314 6.70 -7.03 14.77
CA GLY A 314 6.25 -7.56 13.47
C GLY A 314 5.19 -8.65 13.65
N LYS A 315 4.15 -8.63 12.82
CA LYS A 315 3.14 -9.70 12.75
C LYS A 315 3.71 -10.89 12.00
N VAL A 316 3.70 -12.06 12.64
CA VAL A 316 4.33 -13.28 12.14
C VAL A 316 3.28 -14.22 11.56
N PHE A 317 3.64 -14.84 10.44
CA PHE A 317 2.86 -15.84 9.74
C PHE A 317 3.70 -17.12 9.53
N LEU A 318 3.06 -18.28 9.69
CA LEU A 318 3.61 -19.61 9.41
C LEU A 318 2.71 -20.27 8.37
N ASP A 319 3.29 -20.65 7.22
CA ASP A 319 2.59 -21.24 6.07
C ASP A 319 1.33 -20.44 5.66
N GLY A 320 1.45 -19.10 5.68
CA GLY A 320 0.38 -18.14 5.39
C GLY A 320 -0.58 -17.85 6.56
N ASN A 321 -0.59 -18.66 7.62
CA ASN A 321 -1.46 -18.49 8.78
C ASN A 321 -0.85 -17.52 9.81
N ALA A 322 -1.61 -16.54 10.28
CA ALA A 322 -1.13 -15.58 11.27
C ALA A 322 -1.01 -16.25 12.67
N VAL A 323 0.20 -16.28 13.22
CA VAL A 323 0.51 -16.96 14.51
C VAL A 323 0.68 -16.01 15.69
N GLY A 324 0.94 -14.71 15.46
CA GLY A 324 1.07 -13.73 16.54
C GLY A 324 1.79 -12.45 16.11
N VAL A 325 2.22 -11.67 17.11
CA VAL A 325 3.09 -10.50 16.95
C VAL A 325 4.34 -10.73 17.80
N ALA A 326 5.52 -10.47 17.24
CA ALA A 326 6.81 -10.71 17.88
C ALA A 326 7.32 -9.44 18.58
N ASP A 327 6.60 -8.97 19.61
CA ASP A 327 7.04 -7.87 20.50
C ASP A 327 8.25 -8.27 21.36
N ALA A 328 8.40 -9.58 21.58
CA ALA A 328 9.53 -10.29 22.16
C ALA A 328 9.81 -11.56 21.32
N PRO A 329 10.84 -12.37 21.62
CA PRO A 329 11.06 -13.67 20.95
C PRO A 329 9.81 -14.56 20.97
N LEU A 330 9.19 -14.75 19.81
CA LEU A 330 7.94 -15.46 19.65
C LEU A 330 8.19 -16.96 19.51
N ARG A 331 7.78 -17.74 20.51
CA ARG A 331 7.79 -19.21 20.43
C ARG A 331 6.50 -19.71 19.77
N ILE A 332 6.64 -20.50 18.71
CA ILE A 332 5.58 -21.34 18.17
C ILE A 332 5.86 -22.77 18.63
N ALA A 333 4.96 -23.35 19.41
CA ALA A 333 5.00 -24.76 19.79
C ALA A 333 4.30 -25.64 18.73
N ASP A 334 4.50 -26.94 18.84
CA ASP A 334 3.74 -27.98 18.13
C ASP A 334 3.71 -27.83 16.60
N VAL A 335 4.81 -27.33 16.04
CA VAL A 335 5.01 -27.18 14.60
C VAL A 335 5.36 -28.54 13.99
N PRO A 336 4.66 -29.01 12.94
CA PRO A 336 5.02 -30.26 12.25
C PRO A 336 6.49 -30.29 11.83
N ALA A 337 7.07 -31.49 11.70
CA ALA A 337 8.40 -31.61 11.11
C ALA A 337 8.30 -31.60 9.58
N GLY A 338 9.11 -30.76 8.94
CA GLY A 338 8.96 -30.48 7.52
C GLY A 338 9.76 -29.27 7.08
N ILE A 339 9.34 -28.68 5.96
CA ILE A 339 9.82 -27.40 5.44
C ILE A 339 8.64 -26.44 5.46
N HIS A 340 8.83 -25.29 6.08
CA HIS A 340 7.80 -24.27 6.30
C HIS A 340 8.21 -22.92 5.71
N GLU A 341 7.21 -22.10 5.39
CA GLU A 341 7.38 -20.69 5.10
C GLU A 341 7.11 -19.84 6.35
N ILE A 342 8.07 -19.00 6.72
CA ILE A 342 7.86 -17.94 7.71
C ILE A 342 7.84 -16.60 6.99
N ARG A 343 6.83 -15.78 7.29
CA ARG A 343 6.73 -14.39 6.84
C ARG A 343 6.49 -13.45 8.02
N VAL A 344 7.07 -12.26 7.97
CA VAL A 344 6.95 -11.22 8.99
C VAL A 344 6.62 -9.88 8.32
N ASP A 345 5.44 -9.35 8.65
CA ASP A 345 4.96 -8.06 8.15
C ASP A 345 4.96 -7.03 9.28
N LYS A 346 5.42 -5.81 9.00
CA LYS A 346 5.36 -4.69 9.94
C LYS A 346 5.13 -3.39 9.18
N GLU A 347 4.24 -2.55 9.69
CA GLU A 347 3.94 -1.24 9.10
C GLU A 347 5.20 -0.35 9.08
N GLY A 348 5.49 0.27 7.93
CA GLY A 348 6.73 1.02 7.71
C GLY A 348 7.98 0.17 7.44
N PHE A 349 7.84 -1.14 7.23
CA PHE A 349 8.96 -2.04 6.91
C PHE A 349 8.64 -2.90 5.68
N ILE A 350 9.68 -3.25 4.93
CA ILE A 350 9.61 -4.22 3.83
C ILE A 350 9.30 -5.60 4.44
N PRO A 351 8.26 -6.32 3.96
CA PRO A 351 7.95 -7.68 4.42
C PRO A 351 9.15 -8.62 4.28
N TRP A 352 9.43 -9.37 5.34
CA TRP A 352 10.50 -10.38 5.36
C TRP A 352 9.87 -11.77 5.18
N SER A 353 10.45 -12.63 4.34
CA SER A 353 10.02 -14.02 4.20
C SER A 353 11.19 -14.98 4.06
N ARG A 354 10.96 -16.24 4.44
CA ARG A 354 11.89 -17.36 4.26
C ARG A 354 11.10 -18.65 4.02
N ASN A 355 11.07 -19.08 2.77
CA ASN A 355 10.25 -20.19 2.25
C ASN A 355 10.92 -21.58 2.37
N ASN A 356 11.98 -21.69 3.16
CA ASN A 356 12.71 -22.94 3.40
C ASN A 356 13.24 -22.98 4.84
N VAL A 357 12.33 -23.00 5.81
CA VAL A 357 12.64 -23.22 7.22
C VAL A 357 12.37 -24.68 7.55
N LYS A 358 13.44 -25.47 7.70
CA LYS A 358 13.35 -26.86 8.13
C LYS A 358 13.08 -26.93 9.63
N VAL A 359 11.99 -27.58 10.03
CA VAL A 359 11.65 -27.87 11.43
C VAL A 359 12.02 -29.31 11.75
N THR A 360 12.77 -29.51 12.84
CA THR A 360 13.18 -30.84 13.32
C THR A 360 12.33 -31.27 14.52
N ARG A 361 11.87 -32.53 14.53
CA ARG A 361 11.12 -33.14 15.65
C ARG A 361 11.83 -32.95 16.99
N GLU A 362 11.06 -32.67 18.05
CA GLU A 362 11.53 -32.47 19.43
C GLU A 362 12.57 -31.34 19.63
N LYS A 363 12.88 -30.54 18.60
CA LYS A 363 13.83 -29.43 18.67
C LYS A 363 13.14 -28.08 18.54
N THR A 364 13.79 -27.04 19.05
CA THR A 364 13.42 -25.64 18.80
C THR A 364 14.42 -25.01 17.83
N GLU A 365 13.99 -24.78 16.60
CA GLU A 365 14.80 -24.10 15.59
C GLU A 365 14.65 -22.57 15.75
N THR A 366 15.77 -21.83 15.77
CA THR A 366 15.75 -20.37 16.00
C THR A 366 15.91 -19.59 14.71
N ILE A 367 15.04 -18.61 14.48
CA ILE A 367 14.97 -17.81 13.26
C ILE A 367 15.11 -16.32 13.60
N LEU A 368 16.10 -15.67 12.99
CA LEU A 368 16.34 -14.23 13.11
C LEU A 368 15.78 -13.54 11.86
N ALA A 369 14.79 -12.67 12.05
CA ALA A 369 14.18 -11.85 10.99
C ALA A 369 14.58 -10.39 11.18
N SER A 370 15.47 -9.88 10.32
CA SER A 370 15.88 -8.48 10.32
C SER A 370 15.05 -7.72 9.28
N LEU A 371 14.23 -6.77 9.73
CA LEU A 371 13.33 -6.00 8.87
C LEU A 371 14.03 -4.72 8.39
N GLN A 372 13.90 -4.42 7.10
CA GLN A 372 14.39 -3.16 6.52
C GLN A 372 13.26 -2.13 6.53
N ALA A 373 13.53 -0.92 7.03
CA ALA A 373 12.55 0.16 7.02
C ALA A 373 12.21 0.54 5.56
N GLN A 374 10.92 0.56 5.24
CA GLN A 374 10.42 1.01 3.95
C GLN A 374 10.49 2.54 3.94
N ARG A 375 11.28 3.12 3.03
CA ARG A 375 11.37 4.59 2.93
C ARG A 375 10.02 5.16 2.51
N SER A 376 9.41 5.92 3.42
CA SER A 376 8.26 6.79 3.17
C SER A 376 8.64 8.06 2.40
N GLU A 377 9.94 8.36 2.32
CA GLU A 377 10.51 9.53 1.64
C GLU A 377 11.17 9.15 0.31
N ALA A 378 11.16 10.08 -0.63
CA ALA A 378 11.89 10.06 -1.89
C ALA A 378 12.96 11.17 -1.90
N ALA A 379 14.18 10.83 -2.28
CA ALA A 379 15.21 11.81 -2.62
C ALA A 379 14.99 12.27 -4.07
N VAL A 380 14.74 13.55 -4.31
CA VAL A 380 14.38 14.07 -5.63
C VAL A 380 15.38 15.13 -6.07
N ARG A 381 15.91 15.03 -7.30
CA ARG A 381 16.70 16.09 -7.94
C ARG A 381 16.04 16.55 -9.23
N ILE A 382 15.72 17.84 -9.28
CA ILE A 382 15.01 18.47 -10.39
C ILE A 382 15.97 19.30 -11.24
N PHE A 383 15.91 19.11 -12.55
CA PHE A 383 16.56 19.94 -13.57
C PHE A 383 15.48 20.59 -14.43
N THR A 384 15.78 21.75 -15.02
CA THR A 384 14.86 22.46 -15.92
C THR A 384 15.50 22.77 -17.26
N ASP A 385 14.65 22.85 -18.29
CA ASP A 385 15.01 23.33 -19.62
C ASP A 385 14.19 24.59 -19.95
N PRO A 386 14.82 25.78 -20.02
CA PRO A 386 16.22 26.05 -19.71
C PRO A 386 16.52 26.01 -18.20
N GLU A 387 17.81 26.00 -17.87
CA GLU A 387 18.31 26.11 -16.50
C GLU A 387 17.98 27.45 -15.84
N GLY A 388 18.04 27.50 -14.51
CA GLY A 388 17.87 28.73 -13.72
C GLY A 388 16.44 28.99 -13.24
N ALA A 389 15.53 28.04 -13.37
CA ALA A 389 14.17 28.17 -12.84
C ALA A 389 14.17 28.06 -11.31
N ARG A 390 13.44 28.95 -10.63
CA ARG A 390 13.08 28.82 -9.22
C ARG A 390 12.00 27.77 -9.06
N VAL A 391 12.12 26.91 -8.05
CA VAL A 391 11.27 25.72 -7.87
C VAL A 391 10.60 25.73 -6.50
N TRP A 392 9.32 25.40 -6.46
CA TRP A 392 8.53 25.18 -5.24
C TRP A 392 7.83 23.83 -5.31
N LEU A 393 7.72 23.15 -4.17
CA LEU A 393 6.90 21.95 -3.98
C LEU A 393 5.85 22.25 -2.91
N ASP A 394 4.57 22.02 -3.23
CA ASP A 394 3.43 22.27 -2.34
C ASP A 394 3.42 23.70 -1.73
N GLY A 395 3.92 24.67 -2.50
CA GLY A 395 4.08 26.07 -2.10
C GLY A 395 5.35 26.40 -1.31
N LYS A 396 6.09 25.40 -0.81
CA LYS A 396 7.39 25.59 -0.16
C LYS A 396 8.49 25.78 -1.21
N GLU A 397 9.27 26.85 -1.08
CA GLU A 397 10.41 27.09 -1.98
C GLU A 397 11.55 26.12 -1.69
N LEU A 398 12.13 25.55 -2.75
CA LEU A 398 13.25 24.61 -2.69
C LEU A 398 14.57 25.26 -3.09
N GLY A 399 14.54 26.22 -4.02
CA GLY A 399 15.71 26.93 -4.53
C GLY A 399 15.62 27.23 -6.01
N VAL A 400 16.77 27.29 -6.67
CA VAL A 400 16.90 27.50 -8.13
C VAL A 400 17.61 26.28 -8.73
N ALA A 401 17.03 25.68 -9.77
CA ALA A 401 17.62 24.56 -10.50
C ALA A 401 18.72 25.07 -11.43
N GLY A 402 19.97 25.04 -10.96
CA GLY A 402 21.17 25.35 -11.75
C GLY A 402 21.72 24.13 -12.51
N PRO A 403 23.00 24.17 -12.93
CA PRO A 403 23.66 23.05 -13.62
C PRO A 403 23.71 21.73 -12.84
N GLU A 404 23.60 21.79 -11.51
CA GLU A 404 23.53 20.62 -10.59
C GLU A 404 22.08 20.25 -10.22
N GLY A 405 21.10 20.89 -10.86
CA GLY A 405 19.68 20.83 -10.50
C GLY A 405 19.37 21.50 -9.15
N VAL A 406 18.22 21.12 -8.57
CA VAL A 406 17.85 21.38 -7.18
C VAL A 406 17.46 20.06 -6.51
N GLY A 407 18.19 19.68 -5.46
CA GLY A 407 18.00 18.45 -4.71
C GLY A 407 17.21 18.67 -3.42
N PHE A 408 16.28 17.78 -3.10
CA PHE A 408 15.46 17.81 -1.89
C PHE A 408 15.01 16.40 -1.48
N VAL A 409 14.40 16.29 -0.30
CA VAL A 409 13.71 15.09 0.16
C VAL A 409 12.27 15.47 0.47
N THR A 410 11.33 14.61 0.09
CA THR A 410 9.89 14.77 0.32
C THR A 410 9.26 13.41 0.62
N GLU A 411 8.05 13.39 1.17
CA GLU A 411 7.24 12.17 1.28
C GLU A 411 6.97 11.57 -0.11
N LYS A 412 6.71 10.26 -0.18
CA LYS A 412 6.23 9.58 -1.38
C LYS A 412 4.73 9.81 -1.52
N GLY A 413 4.33 10.35 -2.65
CA GLY A 413 2.96 10.79 -2.86
C GLY A 413 2.81 11.58 -4.15
N THR A 414 1.75 12.38 -4.22
CA THR A 414 1.50 13.31 -5.34
C THR A 414 1.56 14.74 -4.82
N HIS A 415 2.40 15.56 -5.45
CA HIS A 415 2.78 16.91 -5.03
C HIS A 415 2.48 17.92 -6.14
N VAL A 416 2.27 19.18 -5.77
CA VAL A 416 2.13 20.29 -6.70
C VAL A 416 3.49 20.96 -6.89
N LEU A 417 4.09 20.74 -8.05
CA LEU A 417 5.36 21.34 -8.45
C LEU A 417 5.10 22.65 -9.21
N LYS A 418 5.69 23.76 -8.75
CA LYS A 418 5.73 25.04 -9.48
C LYS A 418 7.17 25.36 -9.89
N MET A 419 7.35 25.92 -11.09
CA MET A 419 8.63 26.40 -11.62
C MET A 419 8.48 27.77 -12.28
N GLU A 420 9.46 28.65 -12.11
CA GLU A 420 9.43 30.01 -12.68
C GLU A 420 10.85 30.53 -12.97
N LEU A 421 11.10 30.92 -14.22
CA LEU A 421 12.33 31.61 -14.62
C LEU A 421 12.23 33.10 -14.32
N ASN A 422 13.34 33.74 -13.94
CA ASN A 422 13.39 35.19 -13.79
C ASN A 422 13.37 35.86 -15.19
N PRO A 423 12.30 36.58 -15.58
CA PRO A 423 12.19 37.13 -16.94
C PRO A 423 13.19 38.26 -17.24
N ALA A 424 13.85 38.82 -16.22
CA ALA A 424 14.95 39.78 -16.39
C ALA A 424 16.31 39.12 -16.72
N ILE A 425 16.39 37.79 -16.61
CA ILE A 425 17.59 36.98 -16.97
C ILE A 425 17.26 36.10 -18.18
N THR A 426 16.19 35.31 -18.08
CA THR A 426 15.76 34.35 -19.09
C THR A 426 14.32 34.67 -19.48
N ALA A 427 14.17 35.62 -20.40
CA ALA A 427 12.86 36.01 -20.94
C ALA A 427 12.26 34.92 -21.85
N GLY A 428 10.94 34.99 -22.07
CA GLY A 428 10.25 34.15 -23.07
C GLY A 428 9.81 32.77 -22.59
N TYR A 429 9.68 32.56 -21.28
CA TYR A 429 9.15 31.32 -20.70
C TYR A 429 8.01 31.61 -19.71
N ARG A 430 6.99 30.76 -19.72
CA ARG A 430 5.84 30.80 -18.81
C ARG A 430 6.17 30.04 -17.51
N PRO A 431 5.70 30.48 -16.33
CA PRO A 431 5.71 29.65 -15.14
C PRO A 431 4.97 28.33 -15.40
N LEU A 432 5.56 27.22 -14.96
CA LEU A 432 4.93 25.88 -15.02
C LEU A 432 4.35 25.54 -13.65
N GLN A 433 3.15 24.93 -13.64
CA GLN A 433 2.58 24.34 -12.43
C GLN A 433 1.88 23.03 -12.80
N VAL A 434 2.29 21.92 -12.19
CA VAL A 434 1.84 20.56 -12.51
C VAL A 434 1.78 19.70 -11.25
N SER A 435 0.92 18.67 -11.26
CA SER A 435 0.99 17.59 -10.28
C SER A 435 2.03 16.56 -10.72
N VAL A 436 2.90 16.15 -9.82
CA VAL A 436 3.92 15.10 -10.02
C VAL A 436 3.83 14.06 -8.92
N SER A 437 4.15 12.81 -9.21
CA SER A 437 4.10 11.72 -8.23
C SER A 437 5.47 11.08 -8.04
N PHE A 438 5.91 10.95 -6.78
CA PHE A 438 7.18 10.32 -6.42
C PHE A 438 6.90 9.00 -5.69
N THR A 439 7.22 7.87 -6.33
CA THR A 439 6.99 6.52 -5.78
C THR A 439 8.29 5.78 -5.44
N GLU A 440 9.39 6.15 -6.08
CA GLU A 440 10.70 5.51 -5.94
C GLU A 440 11.52 6.16 -4.81
N ASP A 441 12.53 5.44 -4.30
CA ASP A 441 13.44 5.96 -3.25
C ASP A 441 14.29 7.15 -3.71
N SER A 442 14.54 7.25 -5.02
CA SER A 442 15.35 8.28 -5.64
C SER A 442 14.79 8.61 -7.02
N VAL A 443 14.52 9.88 -7.31
CA VAL A 443 14.01 10.36 -8.62
C VAL A 443 14.91 11.48 -9.12
N ASP A 444 15.53 11.31 -10.29
CA ASP A 444 16.45 12.29 -10.86
C ASP A 444 16.06 12.69 -12.29
N TYR A 445 15.84 13.98 -12.51
CA TYR A 445 15.43 14.55 -13.80
C TYR A 445 16.60 14.92 -14.71
N GLN A 446 17.86 14.63 -14.36
CA GLN A 446 19.04 15.02 -15.17
C GLN A 446 18.97 14.54 -16.63
N ALA A 447 18.49 13.31 -16.85
CA ALA A 447 18.38 12.72 -18.19
C ALA A 447 17.19 13.28 -18.99
N ASN A 448 16.16 13.84 -18.33
CA ASN A 448 14.98 14.43 -18.96
C ASN A 448 14.54 15.69 -18.18
N PRO A 449 15.24 16.83 -18.33
CA PRO A 449 14.92 18.06 -17.61
C PRO A 449 13.50 18.56 -17.89
N ILE A 450 12.85 19.13 -16.88
CA ILE A 450 11.46 19.59 -16.98
C ILE A 450 11.43 20.88 -17.81
N LYS A 451 10.82 20.80 -19.00
CA LYS A 451 10.77 21.90 -19.97
C LYS A 451 9.72 22.95 -19.58
N LEU A 452 10.12 24.21 -19.44
CA LEU A 452 9.16 25.31 -19.21
C LEU A 452 8.50 25.73 -20.54
N PRO A 453 7.19 26.07 -20.56
CA PRO A 453 6.51 26.43 -21.80
C PRO A 453 7.06 27.73 -22.41
N VAL A 454 7.48 27.67 -23.67
CA VAL A 454 7.98 28.83 -24.43
C VAL A 454 6.83 29.80 -24.77
N ILE A 455 7.09 31.09 -24.57
CA ILE A 455 6.25 32.22 -24.98
C ILE A 455 6.69 32.68 -26.37
N ASP A 456 5.73 32.98 -27.23
CA ASP A 456 5.98 33.51 -28.58
C ASP A 456 6.64 34.91 -28.57
N GLU A 457 7.70 35.10 -29.37
CA GLU A 457 8.43 36.37 -29.45
C GLU A 457 7.59 37.55 -29.94
N ALA A 458 6.62 37.30 -30.82
CA ALA A 458 5.71 38.34 -31.28
C ALA A 458 4.72 38.73 -30.16
N TYR A 459 4.34 37.79 -29.27
CA TYR A 459 3.55 38.13 -28.09
C TYR A 459 4.35 38.99 -27.10
N LEU A 460 5.62 38.63 -26.81
CA LEU A 460 6.52 39.45 -25.98
C LEU A 460 6.75 40.85 -26.58
N SER A 461 6.81 40.93 -27.91
CA SER A 461 6.97 42.21 -28.64
C SER A 461 5.71 43.05 -28.52
N ALA A 462 4.53 42.45 -28.72
CA ALA A 462 3.25 43.12 -28.53
C ALA A 462 3.11 43.67 -27.10
N GLN A 463 3.45 42.89 -26.06
CA GLN A 463 3.43 43.32 -24.66
C GLN A 463 4.20 44.63 -24.43
N LYS A 464 5.48 44.66 -24.82
CA LYS A 464 6.35 45.85 -24.68
C LYS A 464 5.81 47.08 -25.42
N VAL A 465 5.25 46.85 -26.61
CA VAL A 465 4.73 47.91 -27.49
C VAL A 465 3.40 48.49 -26.95
N PHE A 466 2.54 47.64 -26.38
CA PHE A 466 1.33 48.03 -25.68
C PHE A 466 1.61 48.77 -24.37
N GLU A 467 2.58 48.32 -23.58
CA GLU A 467 3.05 49.01 -22.37
C GLU A 467 3.62 50.41 -22.69
N ALA A 468 4.20 50.58 -23.88
CA ALA A 468 4.60 51.89 -24.43
C ALA A 468 3.43 52.72 -25.00
N GLY A 469 2.17 52.27 -24.84
CA GLY A 469 0.96 52.96 -25.30
C GLY A 469 0.72 52.91 -26.82
N LYS A 470 1.45 52.08 -27.57
CA LYS A 470 1.37 52.01 -29.03
C LYS A 470 0.41 50.92 -29.52
N ASP A 471 -0.86 51.07 -29.18
CA ASP A 471 -1.93 50.11 -29.48
C ASP A 471 -1.88 49.53 -30.92
N GLU A 472 -1.84 50.38 -31.96
CA GLU A 472 -1.77 49.96 -33.37
C GLU A 472 -0.53 49.13 -33.73
N GLU A 473 0.64 49.47 -33.16
CA GLU A 473 1.89 48.75 -33.43
C GLU A 473 1.84 47.36 -32.76
N ALA A 474 1.21 47.24 -31.58
CA ALA A 474 1.03 45.97 -30.87
C ALA A 474 0.11 44.99 -31.62
N ILE A 475 -0.98 45.46 -32.26
CA ILE A 475 -1.83 44.64 -33.15
C ILE A 475 -0.96 43.88 -34.16
N SER A 476 -0.08 44.60 -34.86
CA SER A 476 0.75 44.05 -35.95
C SER A 476 1.73 42.95 -35.51
N PHE A 477 2.02 42.86 -34.20
CA PHE A 477 2.77 41.77 -33.59
C PHE A 477 1.85 40.62 -33.16
N LEU A 478 0.69 40.91 -32.55
CA LEU A 478 -0.28 39.89 -32.13
C LEU A 478 -0.78 39.04 -33.29
N ASP A 479 -0.93 39.61 -34.48
CA ASP A 479 -1.32 38.88 -35.70
C ASP A 479 -0.32 37.78 -36.10
N ARG A 480 0.94 37.88 -35.65
CA ARG A 480 2.04 36.95 -36.00
C ARG A 480 2.26 35.83 -34.99
N VAL A 481 1.56 35.85 -33.85
CA VAL A 481 1.71 34.85 -32.79
C VAL A 481 1.23 33.48 -33.28
N ASP A 482 2.10 32.46 -33.17
CA ASP A 482 1.83 31.11 -33.67
C ASP A 482 0.69 30.43 -32.86
N PRO A 483 -0.40 29.98 -33.54
CA PRO A 483 -1.53 29.27 -32.90
C PRO A 483 -1.19 27.98 -32.14
N ALA A 484 0.02 27.43 -32.31
CA ALA A 484 0.52 26.27 -31.57
C ALA A 484 1.27 26.65 -30.27
N LYS A 485 1.54 27.93 -30.00
CA LYS A 485 2.28 28.37 -28.80
C LYS A 485 1.37 28.56 -27.60
N ALA A 486 1.94 28.30 -26.42
CA ALA A 486 1.26 28.43 -25.11
C ALA A 486 0.90 29.87 -24.70
N SER A 487 1.13 30.86 -25.56
CA SER A 487 0.78 32.27 -25.39
C SER A 487 -0.24 32.80 -26.41
N TYR A 488 -0.73 31.95 -27.32
CA TYR A 488 -1.72 32.34 -28.32
C TYR A 488 -3.06 32.82 -27.70
N PRO A 489 -3.62 32.19 -26.65
CA PRO A 489 -4.84 32.68 -25.99
C PRO A 489 -4.66 34.06 -25.39
N GLU A 490 -3.54 34.27 -24.68
CA GLU A 490 -3.18 35.54 -24.07
C GLU A 490 -2.97 36.63 -25.13
N SER A 491 -2.42 36.27 -26.31
CA SER A 491 -2.33 37.20 -27.46
C SER A 491 -3.71 37.66 -27.95
N ARG A 492 -4.70 36.77 -28.00
CA ARG A 492 -6.07 37.09 -28.45
C ARG A 492 -6.85 37.83 -27.36
N ILE A 493 -6.61 37.55 -26.08
CA ILE A 493 -7.11 38.37 -24.94
C ILE A 493 -6.49 39.78 -24.95
N MET A 494 -5.23 39.91 -25.36
CA MET A 494 -4.56 41.19 -25.49
C MET A 494 -5.12 42.02 -26.67
N MET A 495 -5.37 41.38 -27.81
CA MET A 495 -6.01 41.98 -28.99
C MET A 495 -7.40 42.56 -28.64
N ILE A 496 -8.19 41.82 -27.86
CA ILE A 496 -9.48 42.26 -27.29
C ILE A 496 -9.34 43.60 -26.56
N ARG A 497 -8.31 43.75 -25.71
CA ARG A 497 -8.07 44.95 -24.91
C ARG A 497 -7.65 46.15 -25.77
N ILE A 498 -6.74 45.93 -26.72
CA ILE A 498 -6.26 46.98 -27.63
C ILE A 498 -7.40 47.53 -28.51
N LEU A 499 -8.21 46.65 -29.12
CA LEU A 499 -9.34 47.09 -29.94
C LEU A 499 -10.44 47.77 -29.11
N GLN A 500 -10.54 47.50 -27.81
CA GLN A 500 -11.38 48.25 -26.88
C GLN A 500 -10.81 49.65 -26.57
N ASN A 501 -9.51 49.80 -26.30
CA ASN A 501 -8.85 51.12 -26.13
C ASN A 501 -9.09 52.02 -27.34
N LEU A 502 -8.82 51.49 -28.54
CA LEU A 502 -9.01 52.15 -29.83
C LEU A 502 -10.50 52.38 -30.16
N ARG A 503 -11.41 51.75 -29.42
CA ARG A 503 -12.87 51.72 -29.65
C ARG A 503 -13.28 51.13 -31.02
N ARG A 504 -12.41 50.31 -31.61
CA ARG A 504 -12.56 49.60 -32.89
C ARG A 504 -13.39 48.31 -32.71
N THR A 505 -14.60 48.48 -32.19
CA THR A 505 -15.45 47.38 -31.69
C THR A 505 -16.11 46.52 -32.76
N SER A 506 -16.02 46.88 -34.04
CA SER A 506 -16.54 46.11 -35.19
C SER A 506 -15.52 45.16 -35.84
N GLU A 507 -14.26 45.18 -35.41
CA GLU A 507 -13.15 44.62 -36.22
C GLU A 507 -12.73 43.19 -35.84
N ILE A 508 -13.32 42.62 -34.79
CA ILE A 508 -13.24 41.18 -34.52
C ILE A 508 -14.51 40.53 -35.09
N PRO A 509 -14.46 39.99 -36.31
CA PRO A 509 -14.45 38.53 -36.44
C PRO A 509 -13.74 37.97 -37.69
N ALA A 510 -12.65 37.22 -37.48
CA ALA A 510 -12.16 36.19 -38.42
C ALA A 510 -11.34 35.13 -37.67
N GLU A 511 -10.26 35.57 -37.02
CA GLU A 511 -9.36 34.73 -36.21
C GLU A 511 -10.03 34.02 -35.01
N PHE A 512 -11.25 34.44 -34.63
CA PHE A 512 -11.94 33.91 -33.45
C PHE A 512 -12.56 32.53 -33.70
N GLU A 513 -13.17 32.26 -34.86
CA GLU A 513 -13.68 30.90 -35.13
C GLU A 513 -12.54 29.86 -35.16
N LYS A 514 -11.35 30.27 -35.62
CA LYS A 514 -10.08 29.51 -35.57
C LYS A 514 -9.49 29.37 -34.15
N LEU A 515 -9.86 30.23 -33.21
CA LEU A 515 -9.51 30.09 -31.78
C LEU A 515 -10.44 29.09 -31.08
N PHE A 516 -11.75 29.10 -31.39
CA PHE A 516 -12.74 28.19 -30.78
C PHE A 516 -12.83 26.81 -31.45
N SER A 517 -12.25 26.63 -32.63
CA SER A 517 -12.06 25.29 -33.22
C SER A 517 -11.07 24.43 -32.42
N GLN A 518 -10.16 25.04 -31.64
CA GLN A 518 -9.29 24.33 -30.71
C GLN A 518 -10.06 23.96 -29.42
N PRO A 519 -10.22 22.66 -29.08
CA PRO A 519 -11.06 22.24 -27.94
C PRO A 519 -10.63 22.83 -26.60
N ILE A 520 -9.32 23.05 -26.41
CA ILE A 520 -8.72 23.58 -25.19
C ILE A 520 -9.15 25.03 -24.87
N TYR A 521 -9.45 25.86 -25.88
CA TYR A 521 -9.87 27.25 -25.67
C TYR A 521 -11.38 27.43 -25.60
N LYS A 522 -12.17 26.41 -25.98
CA LYS A 522 -13.64 26.40 -25.93
C LYS A 522 -14.22 26.65 -24.52
N LYS A 523 -13.43 26.38 -23.47
CA LYS A 523 -13.78 26.61 -22.05
C LYS A 523 -13.10 27.82 -21.40
N ASN A 524 -12.47 28.73 -22.15
CA ASN A 524 -11.91 29.95 -21.55
C ASN A 524 -13.03 31.00 -21.36
N PRO A 525 -13.34 31.46 -20.13
CA PRO A 525 -14.46 32.37 -19.92
C PRO A 525 -14.22 33.78 -20.48
N VAL A 526 -12.99 34.30 -20.42
CA VAL A 526 -12.66 35.63 -20.94
C VAL A 526 -12.86 35.71 -22.46
N LEU A 527 -12.39 34.68 -23.18
CA LEU A 527 -12.57 34.56 -24.63
C LEU A 527 -14.06 34.35 -25.00
N ASN A 528 -14.77 33.48 -24.28
CA ASN A 528 -16.21 33.24 -24.48
C ASN A 528 -17.06 34.50 -24.21
N LEU A 529 -16.72 35.29 -23.18
CA LEU A 529 -17.35 36.58 -22.87
C LEU A 529 -17.13 37.59 -24.01
N GLY A 530 -15.91 37.62 -24.56
CA GLY A 530 -15.59 38.38 -25.77
C GLY A 530 -16.49 38.00 -26.95
N MET A 531 -16.60 36.71 -27.27
CA MET A 531 -17.49 36.23 -28.34
C MET A 531 -18.92 36.73 -28.20
N GLY A 532 -19.49 36.67 -26.99
CA GLY A 532 -20.83 37.19 -26.73
C GLY A 532 -20.97 38.69 -27.02
N TYR A 533 -19.98 39.50 -26.60
CA TYR A 533 -19.96 40.93 -26.90
C TYR A 533 -19.84 41.22 -28.40
N TRP A 534 -18.96 40.50 -29.12
CA TRP A 534 -18.72 40.73 -30.56
C TRP A 534 -19.86 40.21 -31.45
N ALA A 535 -20.46 39.07 -31.12
CA ALA A 535 -21.70 38.59 -31.73
C ALA A 535 -22.81 39.66 -31.69
N ILE A 536 -22.96 40.36 -30.56
CA ILE A 536 -23.93 41.45 -30.39
C ILE A 536 -23.57 42.69 -31.24
N GLN A 537 -22.30 42.93 -31.58
CA GLN A 537 -21.96 44.04 -32.50
C GLN A 537 -22.15 43.62 -33.96
N ALA A 538 -21.65 42.46 -34.36
CA ALA A 538 -21.80 41.92 -35.71
C ALA A 538 -23.27 41.82 -36.13
N ALA A 539 -24.14 41.29 -35.26
CA ALA A 539 -25.56 41.15 -35.54
C ALA A 539 -26.36 42.48 -35.65
N LYS A 540 -25.77 43.63 -35.28
CA LYS A 540 -26.37 44.96 -35.55
C LYS A 540 -26.00 45.51 -36.93
N GLN A 541 -24.99 44.93 -37.57
CA GLN A 541 -24.46 45.35 -38.87
C GLN A 541 -24.79 44.36 -39.98
N ALA A 542 -24.99 43.08 -39.63
CA ALA A 542 -25.29 41.98 -40.54
C ALA A 542 -26.76 41.89 -40.97
N GLY A 543 -27.05 41.10 -42.01
CA GLY A 543 -28.40 40.82 -42.46
C GLY A 543 -29.21 39.96 -41.48
N LYS A 544 -30.54 39.91 -41.64
CA LYS A 544 -31.46 39.20 -40.71
C LYS A 544 -31.07 37.74 -40.43
N GLY A 545 -30.59 37.02 -41.45
CA GLY A 545 -30.13 35.63 -41.32
C GLY A 545 -28.82 35.54 -40.53
N GLU A 546 -27.76 36.16 -41.04
CA GLU A 546 -26.42 36.19 -40.45
C GLU A 546 -26.44 36.69 -38.99
N GLY A 547 -27.18 37.76 -38.71
CA GLY A 547 -27.33 38.30 -37.36
C GLY A 547 -27.96 37.31 -36.38
N SER A 548 -28.80 36.37 -36.86
CA SER A 548 -29.36 35.31 -36.01
C SER A 548 -28.37 34.19 -35.71
N ASP A 549 -27.49 33.83 -36.67
CA ASP A 549 -26.39 32.88 -36.44
C ASP A 549 -25.37 33.44 -35.44
N TYR A 550 -24.90 34.68 -35.66
CA TYR A 550 -23.97 35.36 -34.76
C TYR A 550 -24.51 35.39 -33.32
N LEU A 551 -25.77 35.80 -33.12
CA LEU A 551 -26.35 35.86 -31.77
C LEU A 551 -26.53 34.47 -31.13
N SER A 552 -26.84 33.42 -31.90
CA SER A 552 -26.90 32.06 -31.36
C SER A 552 -25.52 31.59 -30.89
N LYS A 553 -24.50 31.70 -31.77
CA LYS A 553 -23.09 31.41 -31.42
C LYS A 553 -22.60 32.21 -30.22
N GLY A 554 -23.04 33.48 -30.11
CA GLY A 554 -22.74 34.37 -28.99
C GLY A 554 -23.37 33.92 -27.68
N ILE A 555 -24.64 33.52 -27.68
CA ILE A 555 -25.32 32.97 -26.48
C ILE A 555 -24.65 31.66 -26.03
N ASP A 556 -24.36 30.76 -26.97
CA ASP A 556 -23.67 29.50 -26.66
C ASP A 556 -22.26 29.74 -26.05
N ALA A 557 -21.59 30.82 -26.45
CA ALA A 557 -20.34 31.24 -25.82
C ALA A 557 -20.56 31.80 -24.40
N LEU A 558 -21.54 32.69 -24.23
CA LEU A 558 -21.84 33.30 -22.93
C LEU A 558 -22.28 32.27 -21.88
N ASP A 559 -22.99 31.22 -22.29
CA ASP A 559 -23.32 30.08 -21.41
C ASP A 559 -22.03 29.35 -20.97
N ARG A 560 -21.15 28.99 -21.92
CA ARG A 560 -19.83 28.41 -21.60
C ARG A 560 -18.97 29.31 -20.74
N CYS A 561 -19.10 30.64 -20.82
CA CYS A 561 -18.43 31.57 -19.92
C CYS A 561 -18.90 31.36 -18.47
N VAL A 562 -20.22 31.29 -18.23
CA VAL A 562 -20.76 31.06 -16.89
C VAL A 562 -20.40 29.67 -16.36
N GLU A 563 -20.37 28.65 -17.22
CA GLU A 563 -19.95 27.28 -16.89
C GLU A 563 -18.44 27.14 -16.57
N SER A 564 -17.61 28.15 -16.83
CA SER A 564 -16.14 28.06 -16.71
C SER A 564 -15.50 29.11 -15.79
N VAL A 565 -16.29 29.91 -15.06
CA VAL A 565 -15.73 30.89 -14.10
C VAL A 565 -15.03 30.24 -12.91
N ASP A 566 -15.32 28.99 -12.56
CA ASP A 566 -14.86 28.38 -11.30
C ASP A 566 -13.34 28.12 -11.18
N TYR A 567 -12.59 28.37 -12.25
CA TYR A 567 -11.12 28.31 -12.26
C TYR A 567 -10.45 29.66 -11.90
N PHE A 568 -11.22 30.73 -11.66
CA PHE A 568 -10.72 32.09 -11.44
C PHE A 568 -10.83 32.53 -9.95
N PRO A 569 -10.14 33.62 -9.53
CA PRO A 569 -10.37 34.28 -8.24
C PRO A 569 -11.84 34.71 -8.04
N ALA A 570 -12.34 34.66 -6.81
CA ALA A 570 -13.77 34.74 -6.50
C ALA A 570 -14.45 36.06 -6.94
N ASP A 571 -13.72 37.16 -6.85
CA ASP A 571 -14.09 38.50 -7.34
C ASP A 571 -14.15 38.55 -8.87
N GLU A 572 -13.16 37.97 -9.56
CA GLU A 572 -13.16 37.84 -11.01
C GLU A 572 -14.34 36.98 -11.50
N ARG A 573 -14.72 35.90 -10.79
CA ARG A 573 -15.90 35.07 -11.13
C ARG A 573 -17.18 35.87 -11.20
N GLN A 574 -17.46 36.69 -10.18
CA GLN A 574 -18.69 37.48 -10.14
C GLN A 574 -18.69 38.54 -11.25
N SER A 575 -17.55 39.18 -11.48
CA SER A 575 -17.38 40.15 -12.57
C SER A 575 -17.64 39.52 -13.94
N LEU A 576 -17.07 38.34 -14.23
CA LEU A 576 -17.26 37.62 -15.49
C LEU A 576 -18.69 37.11 -15.66
N ALA A 577 -19.26 36.46 -14.64
CA ALA A 577 -20.61 35.90 -14.71
C ALA A 577 -21.70 36.99 -14.85
N LEU A 578 -21.56 38.12 -14.15
CA LEU A 578 -22.44 39.28 -14.31
C LEU A 578 -22.40 39.82 -15.76
N LYS A 579 -21.18 40.06 -16.28
CA LYS A 579 -20.99 40.53 -17.67
C LYS A 579 -21.59 39.53 -18.67
N ALA A 580 -21.43 38.23 -18.43
CA ALA A 580 -21.98 37.19 -19.29
C ALA A 580 -23.52 37.23 -19.32
N HIS A 581 -24.18 37.20 -18.14
CA HIS A 581 -25.64 37.28 -18.06
C HIS A 581 -26.20 38.57 -18.69
N TYR A 582 -25.54 39.72 -18.50
CA TYR A 582 -25.89 40.99 -19.13
C TYR A 582 -25.91 40.91 -20.67
N TYR A 583 -24.87 40.33 -21.28
CA TYR A 583 -24.82 40.15 -22.72
C TYR A 583 -25.81 39.08 -23.21
N THR A 584 -26.05 38.00 -22.44
CA THR A 584 -27.06 36.99 -22.80
C THR A 584 -28.46 37.57 -22.85
N GLY A 585 -28.81 38.49 -21.95
CA GLY A 585 -30.07 39.23 -21.98
C GLY A 585 -30.23 40.02 -23.28
N ILE A 586 -29.25 40.88 -23.60
CA ILE A 586 -29.24 41.68 -24.83
C ILE A 586 -29.27 40.82 -26.10
N ALA A 587 -28.47 39.75 -26.15
CA ALA A 587 -28.43 38.85 -27.30
C ALA A 587 -29.77 38.13 -27.51
N SER A 588 -30.41 37.70 -26.42
CA SER A 588 -31.71 37.02 -26.45
C SER A 588 -32.84 37.94 -26.91
N GLU A 589 -32.82 39.22 -26.52
CA GLU A 589 -33.76 40.24 -27.02
C GLU A 589 -33.63 40.46 -28.53
N LEU A 590 -32.39 40.67 -29.01
CA LEU A 590 -32.11 40.88 -30.43
C LEU A 590 -32.49 39.64 -31.24
N LEU A 591 -32.14 38.44 -30.75
CA LEU A 591 -32.42 37.18 -31.43
C LEU A 591 -33.93 36.87 -31.45
N PHE A 592 -34.67 37.22 -30.39
CA PHE A 592 -36.14 37.21 -30.42
C PHE A 592 -36.70 38.21 -31.44
N GLY A 593 -36.11 39.42 -31.55
CA GLY A 593 -36.49 40.41 -32.56
C GLY A 593 -36.31 39.93 -34.00
N LEU A 594 -35.28 39.12 -34.27
CA LEU A 594 -35.04 38.54 -35.59
C LEU A 594 -35.94 37.30 -35.85
N THR A 595 -36.04 36.38 -34.89
CA THR A 595 -36.67 35.05 -35.09
C THR A 595 -38.14 34.96 -34.69
N ASN A 596 -38.60 35.82 -33.77
CA ASN A 596 -39.90 35.72 -33.05
C ASN A 596 -40.07 34.41 -32.23
N GLU A 597 -38.99 33.67 -31.95
CA GLU A 597 -39.06 32.39 -31.23
C GLU A 597 -39.11 32.55 -29.71
N LYS A 598 -40.15 32.01 -29.07
CA LYS A 598 -40.38 32.14 -27.61
C LYS A 598 -39.28 31.54 -26.71
N LYS A 599 -38.40 30.67 -27.22
CA LYS A 599 -37.25 30.15 -26.42
C LYS A 599 -36.27 31.27 -26.04
N TYR A 600 -36.05 32.25 -26.91
CA TYR A 600 -35.16 33.37 -26.61
C TYR A 600 -35.79 34.36 -25.64
N VAL A 601 -37.13 34.51 -25.62
CA VAL A 601 -37.83 35.25 -24.55
C VAL A 601 -37.55 34.62 -23.19
N LYS A 602 -37.67 33.28 -23.06
CA LYS A 602 -37.34 32.56 -21.81
C LYS A 602 -35.87 32.76 -21.41
N LYS A 603 -34.94 32.58 -22.36
CA LYS A 603 -33.49 32.75 -22.15
C LYS A 603 -33.14 34.17 -21.69
N GLY A 604 -33.75 35.19 -22.29
CA GLY A 604 -33.56 36.59 -21.95
C GLY A 604 -34.10 36.95 -20.56
N VAL A 605 -35.30 36.47 -20.19
CA VAL A 605 -35.83 36.63 -18.81
C VAL A 605 -34.88 36.00 -17.79
N GLN A 606 -34.48 34.74 -17.99
CA GLN A 606 -33.55 34.04 -17.08
C GLN A 606 -32.20 34.77 -16.96
N ALA A 607 -31.66 35.27 -18.07
CA ALA A 607 -30.41 36.02 -18.08
C ALA A 607 -30.52 37.36 -17.32
N TRP A 608 -31.63 38.08 -17.48
CA TRP A 608 -31.88 39.31 -16.73
C TRP A 608 -32.13 39.05 -15.24
N GLU A 609 -32.95 38.05 -14.88
CA GLU A 609 -33.17 37.61 -13.48
C GLU A 609 -31.81 37.31 -12.79
N MET A 610 -30.93 36.54 -13.45
CA MET A 610 -29.58 36.23 -12.95
C MET A 610 -28.65 37.45 -12.89
N PHE A 611 -28.74 38.38 -13.84
CA PHE A 611 -27.97 39.62 -13.84
C PHE A 611 -28.34 40.53 -12.65
N PHE A 612 -29.65 40.79 -12.43
CA PHE A 612 -30.10 41.63 -11.33
C PHE A 612 -29.82 40.97 -9.96
N ALA A 613 -30.00 39.65 -9.84
CA ALA A 613 -29.66 38.92 -8.62
C ALA A 613 -28.16 39.08 -8.25
N ARG A 614 -27.25 38.87 -9.22
CA ARG A 614 -25.81 39.04 -8.99
C ARG A 614 -25.41 40.48 -8.69
N LEU A 615 -26.02 41.46 -9.37
CA LEU A 615 -25.75 42.88 -9.12
C LEU A 615 -26.05 43.25 -7.67
N ASN A 616 -27.25 42.89 -7.19
CA ASN A 616 -27.69 43.17 -5.82
C ASN A 616 -26.79 42.48 -4.76
N SER A 617 -26.21 41.31 -5.08
CA SER A 617 -25.26 40.62 -4.20
C SER A 617 -23.82 41.14 -4.27
N SER A 618 -23.53 42.19 -5.05
CA SER A 618 -22.15 42.60 -5.38
C SER A 618 -22.02 44.10 -5.71
N GLU A 619 -22.91 44.96 -5.19
CA GLU A 619 -22.88 46.40 -5.50
C GLU A 619 -21.55 47.08 -5.14
N GLU A 620 -20.93 46.69 -4.01
CA GLU A 620 -19.66 47.25 -3.53
C GLU A 620 -18.46 46.90 -4.44
N THR A 621 -18.48 45.78 -5.15
CA THR A 621 -17.34 45.27 -5.94
C THR A 621 -17.44 45.54 -7.44
N LEU A 622 -18.63 45.83 -7.95
CA LEU A 622 -18.89 45.99 -9.39
C LEU A 622 -18.83 47.45 -9.88
N GLY A 623 -19.02 48.42 -8.99
CA GLY A 623 -18.94 49.84 -9.29
C GLY A 623 -20.17 50.44 -9.99
N THR A 624 -20.33 51.76 -9.83
CA THR A 624 -21.56 52.51 -10.17
C THR A 624 -22.04 52.38 -11.61
N SER A 625 -21.13 52.22 -12.57
CA SER A 625 -21.48 52.11 -14.00
C SER A 625 -22.36 50.90 -14.35
N TRP A 626 -22.35 49.83 -13.54
CA TRP A 626 -23.24 48.68 -13.75
C TRP A 626 -24.65 48.91 -13.19
N ILE A 627 -24.78 49.69 -12.12
CA ILE A 627 -26.07 50.14 -11.56
C ILE A 627 -26.80 51.05 -12.57
N GLU A 628 -26.08 51.90 -13.31
CA GLU A 628 -26.67 52.71 -14.39
C GLU A 628 -27.14 51.85 -15.59
N LYS A 629 -26.33 50.88 -16.03
CA LYS A 629 -26.74 49.90 -17.05
C LYS A 629 -27.99 49.13 -16.62
N ALA A 630 -28.04 48.70 -15.36
CA ALA A 630 -29.17 47.97 -14.79
C ALA A 630 -30.48 48.79 -14.83
N LYS A 631 -30.44 50.05 -14.37
CA LYS A 631 -31.57 50.99 -14.44
C LYS A 631 -32.08 51.20 -15.88
N LYS A 632 -31.19 51.17 -16.87
CA LYS A 632 -31.57 51.25 -18.30
C LYS A 632 -32.29 50.00 -18.80
N HIS A 633 -31.82 48.81 -18.42
CA HIS A 633 -32.30 47.53 -18.95
C HIS A 633 -33.43 46.87 -18.13
N GLN A 634 -33.79 47.39 -16.95
CA GLN A 634 -34.93 46.88 -16.17
C GLN A 634 -36.26 46.90 -16.95
N LYS A 635 -36.43 47.87 -17.87
CA LYS A 635 -37.59 47.93 -18.78
C LYS A 635 -37.63 46.77 -19.79
N ASN A 636 -36.47 46.18 -20.11
CA ASN A 636 -36.36 45.10 -21.08
C ASN A 636 -36.79 43.77 -20.46
N LEU A 637 -36.44 43.53 -19.19
CA LEU A 637 -36.96 42.39 -18.41
C LEU A 637 -38.50 42.40 -18.41
N SER A 638 -39.14 43.50 -18.00
CA SER A 638 -40.60 43.62 -17.98
C SER A 638 -41.25 43.57 -19.37
N TYR A 639 -40.53 43.93 -20.43
CA TYR A 639 -40.98 43.69 -21.81
C TYR A 639 -40.98 42.18 -22.16
N LEU A 640 -39.93 41.44 -21.79
CA LEU A 640 -39.85 40.00 -22.04
C LEU A 640 -40.80 39.18 -21.14
N GLU A 641 -40.98 39.57 -19.88
CA GLU A 641 -41.98 38.96 -18.96
C GLU A 641 -43.39 39.05 -19.57
N LYS A 642 -43.77 40.26 -20.02
CA LYS A 642 -45.04 40.49 -20.71
C LYS A 642 -45.18 39.74 -22.04
N LYS A 643 -44.06 39.41 -22.72
CA LYS A 643 -44.05 38.53 -23.92
C LYS A 643 -44.13 37.04 -23.56
N LEU A 644 -43.73 36.67 -22.35
CA LEU A 644 -43.84 35.33 -21.80
C LEU A 644 -45.23 35.06 -21.18
N GLY A 645 -45.93 36.11 -20.77
CA GLY A 645 -47.23 36.04 -20.08
C GLY A 645 -47.12 36.07 -18.55
N ARG A 646 -46.03 36.66 -18.03
CA ARG A 646 -45.84 37.02 -16.61
C ARG A 646 -46.13 38.50 -16.42
#